data_AF-A0A384CB46-F1
#
_entry.id   AF-A0A384CB46-F1
#
_cell.length_a   1.000
_cell.length_b   1.000
_cell.length_c   1.000
_cell.angle_alpha   90.00
_cell.angle_beta   90.00
_cell.angle_gamma   90.00
#
_symmetry.space_group_name_H-M   'P 1'
#
loop_
_entity.id
_entity.type
_entity.pdbx_description
1 polymer ?
#
loop_
_entity_poly.entity_id
_entity_poly.type
_entity_poly.pdbx_seq_one_letter_code
_entity_poly.pdbx_strand_id
1 'polypeptide(L)'
;MPVQPSNHLEWNEPMHALRISVGGLPVLASMTKAADPRFRPRWKVILPSFVGVAVLWLLYSHRPPPGRPLVPNAHNWRLSQAAADRYNDTYPLSAPQRTPGGTRYRIAVIADLDTESRAQEENTWFSYLRKGYLTLSDSGDKVAVEWDKGHGVLESHLAEKGRGMELSELIVFNGRLYSVDDRTGVIYQIEGTKAVPWVILSDGDGTVGKGFKAEWLAVKDEHLYVGGLGKEWTTSTGEVMNENPEWVKVVGCRGSVDHENWVSSYNALRAAAGIQPPERGPPLPGKSMAIPPLLWMWLLVAGTQGVEDGDMRLADGNTANEGRVEIFYRGQWGTVCDNLWDLMDAIVVCRALGFANATEALGGAAFGPGAGPIMLDEVECTGTEPSLAECRSLGWLKSHCKHRQDASVICTNETRGGHTLDLSDELPAALEQIFDSQRGCDLSIRVKVRDQEEEGLDLCAHRLILSTNPEAQALWKEPGPTVTMEVDAECLPVVRDFIRYFYSRRLNVSLTSVKCVHKLASAYGAEQLQSFCASLFAILLPEDPSFQTPLDLYAYALATQDPVLEELCVQFLAWNFKALTQAEAWPAVPTALLRVLLSRSELAVPSELALLTALDVWSQEKQPSHREVESLVEKIRFPMILPEDLFELQFNLSLFWSHEALFQKKILQALEFHTVPLRLLAQYRGLNLTEDAYQPRLYTSPTWSASVSSNSRALSRYWNDPYRSFQTPQHPSFLFQTMRISWSLVYLPTVQSCWNYGFSCSSDEVPLLGLSKSGYSDPTIGYENKALMLCGGRFVADVTEFEGQKAMIPGALGTNSSKSASLFPCPAGSFSSFQVVIRPFYLTNSSGVD
;
A
#
# COMPACT_ATOMS: atom_id res chain seq x y z
N MET A 1 -5.51 -30.05 -51.62
CA MET A 1 -4.06 -30.07 -51.94
C MET A 1 -3.82 -29.13 -53.11
N PRO A 2 -2.65 -28.51 -53.27
CA PRO A 2 -1.80 -27.87 -52.26
C PRO A 2 -1.29 -26.48 -52.81
N VAL A 3 -0.97 -25.50 -51.96
CA VAL A 3 0.41 -25.05 -51.60
C VAL A 3 1.19 -24.39 -52.75
N GLN A 4 1.46 -23.09 -52.68
CA GLN A 4 2.80 -22.56 -52.35
C GLN A 4 2.88 -21.01 -52.29
N PRO A 5 3.90 -20.48 -51.56
CA PRO A 5 4.04 -19.10 -51.12
C PRO A 5 5.05 -18.29 -51.96
N SER A 6 5.11 -16.97 -51.74
CA SER A 6 6.20 -16.12 -52.21
C SER A 6 6.73 -15.19 -51.10
N ASN A 7 8.05 -15.19 -51.00
CA ASN A 7 8.92 -14.52 -50.03
C ASN A 7 9.00 -12.99 -50.18
N HIS A 8 9.29 -12.32 -49.05
CA HIS A 8 10.34 -11.31 -48.79
C HIS A 8 9.82 -10.23 -47.83
N LEU A 9 10.20 -10.26 -46.53
CA LEU A 9 11.40 -9.71 -45.89
C LEU A 9 11.33 -8.19 -45.67
N GLU A 10 11.05 -7.79 -44.43
CA GLU A 10 11.70 -6.63 -43.82
C GLU A 10 11.85 -6.86 -42.31
N TRP A 11 13.08 -6.66 -41.84
CA TRP A 11 13.50 -6.65 -40.45
C TRP A 11 13.08 -5.32 -39.81
N ASN A 12 12.59 -5.35 -38.57
CA ASN A 12 12.75 -4.22 -37.65
C ASN A 12 12.92 -4.74 -36.21
N GLU A 13 13.84 -4.08 -35.50
CA GLU A 13 14.56 -4.47 -34.29
C GLU A 13 13.68 -4.82 -33.07
N PRO A 14 14.12 -5.72 -32.15
CA PRO A 14 13.43 -5.93 -30.88
C PRO A 14 13.98 -5.01 -29.78
N MET A 15 13.06 -4.49 -28.97
CA MET A 15 13.26 -3.65 -27.80
C MET A 15 14.50 -4.04 -26.96
N HIS A 16 15.46 -3.12 -26.92
CA HIS A 16 16.52 -3.08 -25.93
C HIS A 16 16.13 -2.04 -24.86
N ALA A 17 16.14 -2.47 -23.58
CA ALA A 17 15.86 -1.71 -22.35
C ALA A 17 14.40 -1.76 -21.80
N LEU A 18 14.26 -2.30 -20.59
CA LEU A 18 13.11 -2.14 -19.71
C LEU A 18 13.48 -1.05 -18.67
N ARG A 19 12.79 0.09 -18.66
CA ARG A 19 12.98 1.18 -17.68
C ARG A 19 11.91 1.07 -16.59
N ILE A 20 12.31 0.89 -15.33
CA ILE A 20 11.40 0.93 -14.17
C ILE A 20 11.74 2.16 -13.33
N SER A 21 10.73 2.96 -12.99
CA SER A 21 10.82 4.07 -12.03
C SER A 21 10.25 3.63 -10.67
N VAL A 22 10.97 3.88 -9.59
CA VAL A 22 10.76 3.40 -8.21
C VAL A 22 10.80 4.61 -7.26
N GLY A 23 9.67 4.98 -6.68
CA GLY A 23 9.67 5.97 -5.59
C GLY A 23 10.26 5.34 -4.32
N GLY A 24 11.44 5.81 -3.90
CA GLY A 24 12.06 5.67 -2.56
C GLY A 24 11.74 4.42 -1.73
N LEU A 25 12.53 3.34 -1.88
CA LEU A 25 12.92 2.29 -0.91
C LEU A 25 13.91 1.35 -1.65
N PRO A 26 14.89 0.70 -0.98
CA PRO A 26 15.85 -0.18 -1.65
C PRO A 26 15.17 -1.41 -2.26
N VAL A 27 15.52 -1.69 -3.51
CA VAL A 27 14.79 -2.59 -4.42
C VAL A 27 15.01 -4.08 -4.11
N LEU A 28 13.92 -4.80 -3.86
CA LEU A 28 13.77 -6.23 -4.17
C LEU A 28 12.58 -6.38 -5.15
N ALA A 29 12.86 -6.48 -6.47
CA ALA A 29 11.84 -6.61 -7.52
C ALA A 29 11.47 -8.08 -7.85
N SER A 30 10.22 -8.50 -7.58
CA SER A 30 9.69 -9.81 -8.01
C SER A 30 8.76 -9.63 -9.22
N MET A 31 9.03 -10.37 -10.30
CA MET A 31 8.09 -10.62 -11.40
C MET A 31 7.78 -12.11 -11.46
N THR A 32 6.49 -12.46 -11.51
CA THR A 32 5.80 -13.55 -12.27
C THR A 32 4.38 -13.72 -11.67
N LYS A 33 3.26 -13.95 -12.37
CA LYS A 33 2.96 -14.48 -13.71
C LYS A 33 1.50 -14.11 -14.09
N ALA A 34 1.24 -13.70 -15.34
CA ALA A 34 -0.08 -13.74 -15.98
C ALA A 34 -0.15 -14.93 -16.95
N ALA A 35 -1.30 -15.58 -17.05
CA ALA A 35 -1.52 -16.75 -17.90
C ALA A 35 -1.87 -16.33 -19.34
N ASP A 36 -1.09 -16.80 -20.32
CA ASP A 36 -1.49 -16.91 -21.73
C ASP A 36 -1.12 -18.31 -22.24
N PRO A 37 -2.07 -19.12 -22.75
CA PRO A 37 -1.80 -20.44 -23.28
C PRO A 37 -1.22 -20.33 -24.70
N ARG A 38 0.07 -20.00 -24.84
CA ARG A 38 0.89 -20.28 -26.04
C ARG A 38 2.37 -20.01 -25.78
N PHE A 39 3.16 -21.08 -25.64
CA PHE A 39 4.65 -21.17 -25.74
C PHE A 39 5.53 -20.17 -24.94
N ARG A 40 6.26 -20.64 -23.90
CA ARG A 40 7.68 -20.30 -23.53
C ARG A 40 8.13 -20.93 -22.18
N PRO A 41 9.44 -21.22 -21.96
CA PRO A 41 9.98 -21.83 -20.74
C PRO A 41 9.88 -20.92 -19.50
N ARG A 42 9.74 -21.52 -18.32
CA ARG A 42 9.60 -20.84 -17.01
C ARG A 42 10.98 -20.45 -16.47
N TRP A 43 11.16 -19.18 -16.10
CA TRP A 43 12.41 -18.64 -15.54
C TRP A 43 12.17 -18.21 -14.09
N LYS A 44 13.03 -18.62 -13.14
CA LYS A 44 13.03 -18.13 -11.74
C LYS A 44 14.05 -16.98 -11.62
N VAL A 45 13.63 -15.77 -11.24
CA VAL A 45 14.49 -14.57 -11.14
C VAL A 45 15.05 -14.44 -9.72
N ILE A 46 16.33 -14.05 -9.58
CA ILE A 46 16.96 -13.75 -8.29
C ILE A 46 16.24 -12.57 -7.61
N LEU A 47 15.50 -12.90 -6.57
CA LEU A 47 15.49 -12.16 -5.31
C LEU A 47 15.66 -13.19 -4.19
N PRO A 48 16.29 -12.86 -3.06
CA PRO A 48 16.21 -13.70 -1.87
C PRO A 48 14.75 -14.08 -1.64
N SER A 49 14.47 -15.38 -1.68
CA SER A 49 13.16 -15.89 -1.32
C SER A 49 12.76 -15.32 0.04
N PHE A 50 11.50 -14.87 0.20
CA PHE A 50 11.00 -14.33 1.47
C PHE A 50 11.21 -15.34 2.62
N VAL A 51 11.19 -16.64 2.31
CA VAL A 51 11.58 -17.71 3.24
C VAL A 51 13.04 -17.54 3.67
N GLY A 52 13.98 -17.35 2.75
CA GLY A 52 15.39 -17.05 3.06
C GLY A 52 15.60 -15.78 3.90
N VAL A 53 14.81 -14.72 3.68
CA VAL A 53 14.88 -13.46 4.48
C VAL A 53 14.30 -13.66 5.88
N ALA A 54 13.17 -14.36 6.02
CA ALA A 54 12.56 -14.69 7.31
C ALA A 54 13.41 -15.68 8.13
N VAL A 55 14.06 -16.64 7.46
CA VAL A 55 15.06 -17.58 8.00
C VAL A 55 16.32 -16.82 8.45
N LEU A 56 16.82 -15.86 7.66
CA LEU A 56 17.94 -14.98 8.04
C LEU A 56 17.61 -14.14 9.29
N TRP A 57 16.37 -13.64 9.41
CA TRP A 57 15.90 -12.90 10.58
C TRP A 57 15.78 -13.80 11.83
N LEU A 58 15.22 -15.02 11.71
CA LEU A 58 15.15 -16.01 12.79
C LEU A 58 16.54 -16.46 13.28
N LEU A 59 17.46 -16.70 12.35
CA LEU A 59 18.84 -17.04 12.67
C LEU A 59 19.59 -15.89 13.36
N TYR A 60 19.19 -14.63 13.14
CA TYR A 60 19.76 -13.47 13.82
C TYR A 60 19.17 -13.28 15.24
N SER A 61 17.96 -13.77 15.49
CA SER A 61 17.18 -13.57 16.71
C SER A 61 17.20 -14.75 17.71
N HIS A 62 17.74 -15.92 17.35
CA HIS A 62 17.96 -17.04 18.27
C HIS A 62 19.44 -17.41 18.44
N ARG A 63 20.04 -17.00 19.57
CA ARG A 63 21.25 -17.64 20.13
C ARG A 63 20.84 -18.74 21.11
N PRO A 64 21.30 -20.00 20.97
CA PRO A 64 21.20 -20.95 22.07
C PRO A 64 22.23 -20.62 23.17
N PRO A 65 21.96 -20.96 24.44
CA PRO A 65 22.88 -20.71 25.55
C PRO A 65 24.13 -21.61 25.46
N PRO A 66 25.27 -21.21 26.06
CA PRO A 66 26.53 -21.94 25.93
C PRO A 66 26.50 -23.27 26.71
N GLY A 67 26.46 -24.39 25.99
CA GLY A 67 26.64 -25.75 26.51
C GLY A 67 28.04 -26.31 26.25
N ARG A 68 28.58 -27.04 27.22
CA ARG A 68 29.97 -27.58 27.32
C ARG A 68 30.42 -28.46 26.12
N PRO A 69 31.75 -28.59 25.88
CA PRO A 69 32.29 -29.33 24.75
C PRO A 69 32.16 -30.84 24.95
N LEU A 70 31.70 -31.55 23.91
CA LEU A 70 31.80 -33.00 23.80
C LEU A 70 32.99 -33.37 22.89
N VAL A 71 33.74 -34.36 23.36
CA VAL A 71 35.00 -34.90 22.85
C VAL A 71 34.81 -35.56 21.47
N PRO A 72 35.78 -35.45 20.54
CA PRO A 72 35.66 -36.08 19.22
C PRO A 72 35.97 -37.58 19.31
N ASN A 73 35.03 -38.42 18.89
CA ASN A 73 35.34 -39.78 18.46
C ASN A 73 35.47 -39.81 16.93
N ALA A 74 36.64 -40.26 16.50
CA ALA A 74 37.06 -40.38 15.13
C ALA A 74 36.23 -41.42 14.35
N HIS A 75 36.04 -41.18 13.04
CA HIS A 75 36.64 -42.03 12.01
C HIS A 75 36.75 -41.25 10.69
N ASN A 76 38.00 -41.07 10.26
CA ASN A 76 38.41 -40.40 9.04
C ASN A 76 38.01 -41.19 7.79
N TRP A 77 37.47 -40.50 6.78
CA TRP A 77 37.94 -40.66 5.41
C TRP A 77 38.52 -39.33 4.95
N ARG A 78 39.85 -39.25 4.91
CA ARG A 78 40.60 -38.10 4.39
C ARG A 78 40.90 -38.31 2.92
N LEU A 79 40.46 -37.38 2.08
CA LEU A 79 41.14 -37.06 0.83
C LEU A 79 41.71 -35.64 0.93
N SER A 80 43.03 -35.57 0.71
CA SER A 80 43.92 -34.41 0.61
C SER A 80 43.80 -33.30 1.66
N GLN A 81 44.78 -33.26 2.57
CA GLN A 81 45.16 -32.04 3.28
C GLN A 81 45.81 -31.05 2.30
N ALA A 82 45.21 -29.89 2.13
CA ALA A 82 45.88 -28.65 1.72
C ALA A 82 45.54 -27.55 2.74
N ALA A 83 46.37 -26.49 2.74
CA ALA A 83 46.58 -25.49 3.77
C ALA A 83 45.32 -24.77 4.33
N ALA A 84 45.51 -24.02 5.41
CA ALA A 84 44.49 -23.25 6.10
C ALA A 84 43.84 -22.19 5.20
N ASP A 85 42.79 -22.57 4.47
CA ASP A 85 42.03 -21.65 3.61
C ASP A 85 40.92 -20.99 4.41
N ARG A 86 41.08 -19.68 4.62
CA ARG A 86 40.08 -18.76 5.18
C ARG A 86 38.88 -18.69 4.25
N TYR A 87 37.67 -18.49 4.80
CA TYR A 87 36.46 -18.24 4.02
C TYR A 87 36.67 -17.08 3.04
N ASN A 88 36.17 -17.23 1.81
CA ASN A 88 36.27 -16.20 0.79
C ASN A 88 34.99 -15.35 0.75
N ASP A 89 35.08 -14.17 1.35
CA ASP A 89 33.99 -13.17 1.44
C ASP A 89 33.68 -12.44 0.11
N THR A 90 34.21 -12.89 -1.03
CA THR A 90 33.98 -12.23 -2.32
C THR A 90 32.49 -12.27 -2.69
N TYR A 91 31.83 -11.12 -2.58
CA TYR A 91 30.45 -10.90 -3.00
C TYR A 91 30.25 -9.44 -3.47
N PRO A 92 29.56 -9.21 -4.61
CA PRO A 92 29.22 -10.18 -5.65
C PRO A 92 30.48 -10.73 -6.37
N LEU A 93 30.35 -11.83 -7.12
CA LEU A 93 31.49 -12.48 -7.81
C LEU A 93 32.19 -11.58 -8.84
N SER A 94 31.48 -10.62 -9.41
CA SER A 94 32.02 -9.63 -10.35
C SER A 94 31.91 -8.26 -9.71
N ALA A 95 33.01 -7.49 -9.75
CA ALA A 95 33.04 -6.14 -9.20
C ALA A 95 31.92 -5.27 -9.80
N PRO A 96 31.16 -4.54 -8.98
CA PRO A 96 30.17 -3.58 -9.47
C PRO A 96 30.82 -2.53 -10.38
N GLN A 97 30.14 -2.19 -11.48
CA GLN A 97 30.62 -1.23 -12.47
C GLN A 97 29.90 0.10 -12.27
N ARG A 98 30.67 1.18 -12.04
CA ARG A 98 30.10 2.52 -11.92
C ARG A 98 29.67 3.05 -13.29
N THR A 99 28.45 3.56 -13.40
CA THR A 99 27.94 4.21 -14.61
C THR A 99 27.62 5.68 -14.31
N PRO A 100 27.45 6.55 -15.32
CA PRO A 100 27.17 7.98 -15.10
C PRO A 100 25.85 8.30 -14.36
N GLY A 101 24.98 7.31 -14.13
CA GLY A 101 23.70 7.52 -13.44
C GLY A 101 23.36 6.44 -12.41
N GLY A 102 24.34 5.65 -11.97
CA GLY A 102 24.10 4.56 -11.03
C GLY A 102 25.24 3.55 -10.88
N THR A 103 24.93 2.43 -10.25
CA THR A 103 25.84 1.27 -10.13
C THR A 103 25.26 0.06 -10.82
N ARG A 104 26.04 -0.56 -11.71
CA ARG A 104 25.67 -1.72 -12.50
C ARG A 104 26.28 -3.01 -11.93
N TYR A 105 25.45 -4.01 -11.70
CA TYR A 105 25.78 -5.31 -11.13
C TYR A 105 25.57 -6.40 -12.17
N ARG A 106 26.45 -7.41 -12.19
CA ARG A 106 26.25 -8.62 -12.99
C ARG A 106 25.26 -9.53 -12.27
N ILE A 107 24.21 -9.95 -12.96
CA ILE A 107 23.19 -10.86 -12.43
C ILE A 107 23.07 -12.12 -13.29
N ALA A 108 22.50 -13.18 -12.73
CA ALA A 108 22.15 -14.39 -13.45
C ALA A 108 20.85 -14.98 -12.89
N VAL A 109 20.16 -15.81 -13.66
CA VAL A 109 18.95 -16.51 -13.25
C VAL A 109 19.03 -17.96 -13.72
N ILE A 110 18.59 -18.89 -12.89
CA ILE A 110 18.64 -20.33 -13.17
C ILE A 110 17.24 -20.88 -13.47
N ALA A 111 17.15 -21.82 -14.40
CA ALA A 111 15.89 -22.43 -14.79
C ALA A 111 15.63 -23.74 -14.05
N ASP A 112 14.40 -23.91 -13.61
CA ASP A 112 13.87 -25.18 -13.14
C ASP A 112 12.86 -25.65 -14.19
N LEU A 113 13.19 -26.76 -14.86
CA LEU A 113 12.39 -27.31 -15.96
C LEU A 113 11.49 -28.46 -15.49
N ASP A 114 11.41 -28.72 -14.18
CA ASP A 114 10.72 -29.88 -13.62
C ASP A 114 11.15 -31.16 -14.38
N THR A 115 10.18 -32.00 -14.76
CA THR A 115 10.40 -33.22 -15.55
C THR A 115 10.89 -32.99 -16.99
N GLU A 116 10.82 -31.76 -17.51
CA GLU A 116 11.29 -31.39 -18.85
C GLU A 116 12.81 -31.17 -18.92
N SER A 117 13.50 -31.28 -17.78
CA SER A 117 14.97 -31.25 -17.69
C SER A 117 15.67 -32.40 -18.43
N ARG A 118 14.96 -33.47 -18.80
CA ARG A 118 15.55 -34.63 -19.47
C ARG A 118 15.96 -34.31 -20.91
N ALA A 119 17.24 -34.47 -21.23
CA ALA A 119 17.78 -34.27 -22.56
C ALA A 119 17.41 -35.41 -23.53
N GLN A 120 17.63 -35.18 -24.82
CA GLN A 120 17.53 -36.22 -25.87
C GLN A 120 18.65 -37.26 -25.74
N GLU A 121 19.80 -36.87 -25.20
CA GLU A 121 20.90 -37.78 -24.90
C GLU A 121 20.55 -38.69 -23.71
N GLU A 122 20.96 -39.95 -23.80
CA GLU A 122 20.63 -40.95 -22.77
C GLU A 122 21.24 -40.56 -21.41
N ASN A 123 20.46 -40.71 -20.33
CA ASN A 123 20.86 -40.38 -18.95
C ASN A 123 21.46 -38.98 -18.77
N THR A 124 20.90 -37.99 -19.46
CA THR A 124 21.36 -36.60 -19.37
C THR A 124 20.20 -35.69 -19.00
N TRP A 125 20.45 -34.79 -18.04
CA TRP A 125 19.51 -33.74 -17.64
C TRP A 125 20.19 -32.37 -17.74
N PHE A 126 19.40 -31.34 -17.99
CA PHE A 126 19.91 -29.99 -18.22
C PHE A 126 19.05 -28.91 -17.57
N SER A 127 19.69 -27.76 -17.35
CA SER A 127 19.09 -26.50 -16.93
C SER A 127 19.75 -25.35 -17.69
N TYR A 128 19.20 -24.14 -17.57
CA TYR A 128 19.71 -22.94 -18.22
C TYR A 128 20.10 -21.88 -17.21
N LEU A 129 21.28 -21.28 -17.41
CA LEU A 129 21.75 -20.09 -16.70
C LEU A 129 21.72 -18.89 -17.64
N ARG A 130 20.79 -17.96 -17.40
CA ARG A 130 20.69 -16.72 -18.17
C ARG A 130 21.34 -15.57 -17.42
N LYS A 131 22.27 -14.87 -18.06
CA LYS A 131 23.04 -13.78 -17.45
C LYS A 131 22.54 -12.42 -17.94
N GLY A 132 22.77 -11.39 -17.14
CA GLY A 132 22.36 -10.03 -17.44
C GLY A 132 23.06 -9.01 -16.55
N TYR A 133 22.58 -7.78 -16.60
CA TYR A 133 23.01 -6.68 -15.75
C TYR A 133 21.80 -6.03 -15.08
N LEU A 134 21.98 -5.64 -13.82
CA LEU A 134 21.06 -4.82 -13.05
C LEU A 134 21.72 -3.48 -12.76
N THR A 135 21.09 -2.38 -13.10
CA THR A 135 21.59 -1.02 -12.80
C THR A 135 20.66 -0.35 -11.81
N LEU A 136 21.20 0.01 -10.64
CA LEU A 136 20.50 0.80 -9.63
C LEU A 136 20.90 2.27 -9.81
N SER A 137 19.92 3.17 -9.92
CA SER A 137 20.19 4.61 -10.03
C SER A 137 20.84 5.17 -8.77
N ASP A 138 21.61 6.25 -8.92
CA ASP A 138 22.22 6.93 -7.77
C ASP A 138 21.20 7.56 -6.82
N SER A 139 20.02 7.91 -7.34
CA SER A 139 18.88 8.38 -6.56
C SER A 139 18.17 7.26 -5.80
N GLY A 140 18.54 5.99 -6.01
CA GLY A 140 17.88 4.82 -5.41
C GLY A 140 16.45 4.59 -5.92
N ASP A 141 16.05 5.35 -6.92
CA ASP A 141 14.68 5.47 -7.40
C ASP A 141 14.43 4.72 -8.70
N LYS A 142 15.39 3.99 -9.27
CA LYS A 142 15.19 3.22 -10.52
C LYS A 142 16.06 1.99 -10.51
N VAL A 143 15.50 0.89 -10.99
CA VAL A 143 16.26 -0.32 -11.32
C VAL A 143 15.99 -0.71 -12.76
N ALA A 144 17.05 -0.82 -13.55
CA ALA A 144 16.99 -1.28 -14.92
C ALA A 144 17.66 -2.65 -15.04
N VAL A 145 17.05 -3.56 -15.81
CA VAL A 145 17.60 -4.91 -16.06
C VAL A 145 17.79 -5.13 -17.55
N GLU A 146 18.97 -5.63 -17.92
CA GLU A 146 19.35 -5.96 -19.28
C GLU A 146 19.83 -7.41 -19.35
N TRP A 147 19.35 -8.19 -20.32
CA TRP A 147 19.72 -9.60 -20.47
C TRP A 147 20.69 -9.80 -21.63
N ASP A 148 21.62 -10.74 -21.46
CA ASP A 148 22.47 -11.20 -22.55
C ASP A 148 21.62 -11.86 -23.64
N LYS A 149 22.09 -11.81 -24.91
CA LYS A 149 21.38 -12.38 -26.07
C LYS A 149 21.29 -13.92 -26.05
N GLY A 150 22.00 -14.61 -25.15
CA GLY A 150 22.01 -16.07 -25.02
C GLY A 150 21.95 -16.54 -23.57
N HIS A 151 21.82 -17.86 -23.39
CA HIS A 151 21.87 -18.54 -22.09
C HIS A 151 22.93 -19.65 -22.11
N GLY A 152 23.54 -19.93 -20.96
CA GLY A 152 24.40 -21.10 -20.79
C GLY A 152 23.55 -22.33 -20.51
N VAL A 153 23.86 -23.45 -21.15
CA VAL A 153 23.27 -24.76 -20.81
C VAL A 153 24.16 -25.39 -19.75
N LEU A 154 23.55 -25.90 -18.68
CA LEU A 154 24.20 -26.68 -17.63
C LEU A 154 23.68 -28.10 -17.72
N GLU A 155 24.57 -29.10 -17.72
CA GLU A 155 24.21 -30.51 -17.89
C GLU A 155 24.79 -31.35 -16.75
N SER A 156 24.07 -32.43 -16.41
CA SER A 156 24.53 -33.46 -15.49
C SER A 156 23.96 -34.82 -15.88
N HIS A 157 24.70 -35.88 -15.55
CA HIS A 157 24.26 -37.26 -15.72
C HIS A 157 23.79 -37.90 -14.40
N LEU A 158 23.75 -37.11 -13.31
CA LEU A 158 23.22 -37.54 -12.03
C LEU A 158 21.71 -37.30 -11.97
N ALA A 159 20.98 -38.32 -11.54
CA ALA A 159 19.54 -38.25 -11.32
C ALA A 159 19.09 -39.22 -10.25
N GLU A 160 18.00 -38.88 -9.58
CA GLU A 160 17.30 -39.76 -8.65
C GLU A 160 15.91 -40.06 -9.22
N LYS A 161 15.59 -41.36 -9.35
CA LYS A 161 14.33 -41.83 -9.97
C LYS A 161 14.10 -41.25 -11.38
N GLY A 162 15.18 -41.10 -12.16
CA GLY A 162 15.13 -40.60 -13.54
C GLY A 162 14.89 -39.10 -13.69
N ARG A 163 15.06 -38.32 -12.62
CA ARG A 163 14.94 -36.86 -12.60
C ARG A 163 16.20 -36.22 -11.99
N GLY A 164 16.67 -35.13 -12.58
CA GLY A 164 17.84 -34.39 -12.13
C GLY A 164 17.93 -33.02 -12.82
N MET A 165 18.81 -32.15 -12.34
CA MET A 165 18.95 -30.76 -12.80
C MET A 165 17.67 -29.90 -12.64
N GLU A 166 16.84 -30.20 -11.65
CA GLU A 166 15.70 -29.36 -11.25
C GLU A 166 16.20 -28.30 -10.27
N LEU A 167 16.96 -27.35 -10.85
CA LEU A 167 17.74 -26.38 -10.10
C LEU A 167 16.85 -25.32 -9.44
N SER A 168 16.73 -25.38 -8.12
CA SER A 168 15.69 -24.66 -7.38
C SER A 168 16.07 -23.27 -6.89
N GLU A 169 17.38 -22.98 -6.76
CA GLU A 169 17.88 -21.67 -6.30
C GLU A 169 19.32 -21.41 -6.79
N LEU A 170 19.77 -20.15 -6.79
CA LEU A 170 21.11 -19.73 -7.21
C LEU A 170 21.75 -18.76 -6.20
N ILE A 171 22.92 -19.10 -5.65
CA ILE A 171 23.58 -18.29 -4.61
C ILE A 171 25.10 -18.20 -4.77
N VAL A 172 25.69 -17.14 -4.22
CA VAL A 172 27.14 -17.03 -4.06
C VAL A 172 27.51 -17.43 -2.64
N PHE A 173 28.43 -18.38 -2.52
CA PHE A 173 28.95 -18.86 -1.23
C PHE A 173 30.45 -19.13 -1.36
N ASN A 174 31.25 -18.70 -0.38
CA ASN A 174 32.70 -18.90 -0.38
C ASN A 174 33.37 -18.45 -1.71
N GLY A 175 32.94 -17.31 -2.25
CA GLY A 175 33.42 -16.74 -3.51
C GLY A 175 33.15 -17.57 -4.76
N ARG A 176 32.15 -18.47 -4.74
CA ARG A 176 31.76 -19.34 -5.87
C ARG A 176 30.25 -19.32 -6.06
N LEU A 177 29.79 -19.65 -7.27
CA LEU A 177 28.37 -19.74 -7.61
C LEU A 177 27.87 -21.18 -7.38
N TYR A 178 26.75 -21.32 -6.69
CA TYR A 178 26.14 -22.61 -6.38
C TYR A 178 24.65 -22.64 -6.71
N SER A 179 24.16 -23.82 -7.07
CA SER A 179 22.74 -24.15 -7.21
C SER A 179 22.48 -25.53 -6.64
N VAL A 180 21.22 -25.90 -6.40
CA VAL A 180 20.84 -27.18 -5.80
C VAL A 180 19.72 -27.83 -6.60
N ASP A 181 19.85 -29.13 -6.85
CA ASP A 181 18.84 -29.95 -7.51
C ASP A 181 17.88 -30.53 -6.47
N ASP A 182 16.59 -30.19 -6.55
CA ASP A 182 15.57 -30.59 -5.56
C ASP A 182 15.18 -32.09 -5.64
N ARG A 183 15.70 -32.81 -6.64
CA ARG A 183 15.46 -34.24 -6.83
C ARG A 183 16.52 -35.08 -6.16
N THR A 184 17.78 -34.79 -6.47
CA THR A 184 18.93 -35.55 -5.96
C THR A 184 19.44 -35.01 -4.63
N GLY A 185 19.05 -33.77 -4.26
CA GLY A 185 19.63 -33.05 -3.12
C GLY A 185 21.09 -32.64 -3.34
N VAL A 186 21.60 -32.72 -4.58
CA VAL A 186 22.99 -32.37 -4.89
C VAL A 186 23.12 -30.86 -5.05
N ILE A 187 24.03 -30.27 -4.30
CA ILE A 187 24.52 -28.91 -4.51
C ILE A 187 25.60 -28.96 -5.60
N TYR A 188 25.36 -28.22 -6.67
CA TYR A 188 26.29 -28.03 -7.78
C TYR A 188 27.01 -26.69 -7.66
N GLN A 189 28.33 -26.72 -7.77
CA GLN A 189 29.11 -25.53 -8.08
C GLN A 189 29.00 -25.24 -9.58
N ILE A 190 28.66 -24.00 -9.93
CA ILE A 190 28.52 -23.57 -11.33
C ILE A 190 29.82 -22.89 -11.78
N GLU A 191 30.51 -23.53 -12.72
CA GLU A 191 31.75 -23.04 -13.31
C GLU A 191 31.58 -22.87 -14.83
N GLY A 192 31.37 -21.62 -15.27
CA GLY A 192 31.14 -21.33 -16.69
C GLY A 192 29.80 -21.90 -17.19
N THR A 193 29.86 -23.01 -17.91
CA THR A 193 28.71 -23.80 -18.41
C THR A 193 28.66 -25.20 -17.80
N LYS A 194 29.43 -25.47 -16.74
CA LYS A 194 29.47 -26.77 -16.06
C LYS A 194 28.77 -26.69 -14.72
N ALA A 195 27.99 -27.72 -14.40
CA ALA A 195 27.48 -27.99 -13.07
C ALA A 195 28.36 -29.09 -12.44
N VAL A 196 29.16 -28.74 -11.44
CA VAL A 196 30.09 -29.66 -10.77
C VAL A 196 29.48 -30.08 -9.41
N PRO A 197 29.15 -31.36 -9.20
CA PRO A 197 28.63 -31.83 -7.91
C PRO A 197 29.61 -31.50 -6.78
N TRP A 198 29.10 -30.94 -5.68
CA TRP A 198 29.91 -30.58 -4.52
C TRP A 198 29.52 -31.35 -3.26
N VAL A 199 28.25 -31.28 -2.85
CA VAL A 199 27.71 -31.93 -1.64
C VAL A 199 26.37 -32.56 -1.99
N ILE A 200 26.05 -33.71 -1.39
CA ILE A 200 24.73 -34.34 -1.50
C ILE A 200 24.00 -34.24 -0.16
N LEU A 201 22.73 -33.87 -0.21
CA LEU A 201 21.89 -33.67 0.97
C LEU A 201 20.82 -34.76 1.03
N SER A 202 20.87 -35.59 2.07
CA SER A 202 19.80 -36.54 2.40
C SER A 202 18.63 -35.85 3.07
N ASP A 203 17.42 -36.35 2.83
CA ASP A 203 16.18 -35.74 3.32
C ASP A 203 16.00 -35.81 4.84
N GLY A 204 15.15 -34.92 5.39
CA GLY A 204 14.86 -34.87 6.83
C GLY A 204 16.11 -34.64 7.68
N ASP A 205 16.29 -35.48 8.69
CA ASP A 205 17.41 -35.49 9.64
C ASP A 205 18.74 -35.98 9.05
N GLY A 206 18.77 -36.33 7.76
CA GLY A 206 19.95 -36.84 7.07
C GLY A 206 20.07 -38.36 7.03
N THR A 207 19.18 -39.08 7.70
CA THR A 207 19.19 -40.55 7.69
C THR A 207 18.33 -41.14 6.57
N VAL A 208 17.55 -40.31 5.87
CA VAL A 208 16.62 -40.74 4.83
C VAL A 208 17.35 -40.95 3.51
N GLY A 209 17.23 -42.15 2.92
CA GLY A 209 17.92 -42.53 1.67
C GLY A 209 17.44 -41.86 0.38
N LYS A 210 16.63 -40.79 0.45
CA LYS A 210 16.22 -39.97 -0.69
C LYS A 210 16.88 -38.58 -0.61
N GLY A 211 17.09 -37.94 -1.76
CA GLY A 211 17.55 -36.56 -1.84
C GLY A 211 16.62 -35.58 -1.11
N PHE A 212 17.21 -34.60 -0.43
CA PHE A 212 16.50 -33.51 0.20
C PHE A 212 15.86 -32.61 -0.87
N LYS A 213 14.55 -32.35 -0.72
CA LYS A 213 13.81 -31.48 -1.63
C LYS A 213 14.09 -30.01 -1.29
N ALA A 214 15.23 -29.52 -1.76
CA ALA A 214 15.69 -28.15 -1.52
C ALA A 214 14.87 -27.14 -2.33
N GLU A 215 14.39 -26.09 -1.67
CA GLU A 215 13.56 -25.03 -2.26
C GLU A 215 14.21 -23.65 -2.12
N TRP A 216 15.15 -23.47 -1.17
CA TRP A 216 15.86 -22.20 -0.96
C TRP A 216 17.30 -22.40 -0.46
N LEU A 217 18.15 -21.40 -0.72
CA LEU A 217 19.54 -21.30 -0.27
C LEU A 217 19.76 -19.95 0.41
N ALA A 218 20.51 -19.92 1.52
CA ALA A 218 20.91 -18.69 2.21
C ALA A 218 22.33 -18.84 2.78
N VAL A 219 23.04 -17.72 3.00
CA VAL A 219 24.36 -17.74 3.64
C VAL A 219 24.30 -16.96 4.94
N LYS A 220 24.76 -17.58 6.03
CA LYS A 220 24.89 -16.93 7.33
C LYS A 220 26.10 -17.46 8.08
N ASP A 221 26.83 -16.56 8.73
CA ASP A 221 27.98 -16.89 9.58
C ASP A 221 28.95 -17.86 8.88
N GLU A 222 29.27 -17.61 7.61
CA GLU A 222 30.13 -18.45 6.74
C GLU A 222 29.59 -19.87 6.43
N HIS A 223 28.31 -20.14 6.71
CA HIS A 223 27.62 -21.40 6.40
C HIS A 223 26.53 -21.19 5.33
N LEU A 224 26.36 -22.20 4.48
CA LEU A 224 25.30 -22.27 3.48
C LEU A 224 24.12 -23.05 4.06
N TYR A 225 23.01 -22.36 4.31
CA TYR A 225 21.75 -22.93 4.73
C TYR A 225 20.93 -23.36 3.50
N VAL A 226 20.44 -24.59 3.52
CA VAL A 226 19.62 -25.18 2.46
C VAL A 226 18.34 -25.70 3.08
N GLY A 227 17.20 -25.09 2.77
CA GLY A 227 15.91 -25.53 3.31
C GLY A 227 14.93 -25.98 2.24
N GLY A 228 13.88 -26.64 2.71
CA GLY A 228 12.83 -27.23 1.89
C GLY A 228 11.56 -26.39 1.93
N LEU A 229 10.42 -27.06 1.76
CA LEU A 229 9.11 -26.43 1.68
C LEU A 229 8.68 -25.67 2.95
N GLY A 230 9.27 -25.98 4.11
CA GLY A 230 8.94 -25.27 5.36
C GLY A 230 7.54 -25.54 5.90
N LYS A 231 6.99 -26.72 5.59
CA LYS A 231 5.73 -27.24 6.11
C LYS A 231 5.74 -28.77 6.10
N GLU A 232 4.77 -29.37 6.77
CA GLU A 232 4.60 -30.82 6.78
C GLU A 232 4.43 -31.37 5.35
N TRP A 233 5.08 -32.50 5.06
CA TRP A 233 4.82 -33.25 3.84
C TRP A 233 3.47 -33.95 3.98
N THR A 234 2.53 -33.60 3.12
CA THR A 234 1.16 -34.14 3.17
C THR A 234 0.87 -35.01 1.95
N THR A 235 -0.10 -35.92 2.09
CA THR A 235 -0.77 -36.52 0.93
C THR A 235 -1.50 -35.44 0.12
N SER A 236 -2.00 -35.80 -1.07
CA SER A 236 -2.84 -34.91 -1.88
C SER A 236 -4.14 -34.49 -1.18
N THR A 237 -4.55 -35.18 -0.12
CA THR A 237 -5.73 -34.89 0.69
C THR A 237 -5.41 -34.12 1.98
N GLY A 238 -4.15 -33.71 2.18
CA GLY A 238 -3.73 -32.90 3.34
C GLY A 238 -3.37 -33.72 4.59
N GLU A 239 -3.32 -35.05 4.50
CA GLU A 239 -2.89 -35.89 5.63
C GLU A 239 -1.37 -35.80 5.83
N VAL A 240 -0.92 -35.47 7.04
CA VAL A 240 0.50 -35.32 7.37
C VAL A 240 1.21 -36.67 7.36
N MET A 241 2.24 -36.78 6.52
CA MET A 241 3.06 -37.98 6.36
C MET A 241 4.38 -37.91 7.13
N ASN A 242 5.06 -36.75 7.11
CA ASN A 242 6.30 -36.48 7.83
C ASN A 242 6.61 -34.98 7.82
N GLU A 243 7.59 -34.57 8.63
CA GLU A 243 8.06 -33.19 8.79
C GLU A 243 9.41 -32.96 8.08
N ASN A 244 9.83 -33.87 7.19
CA ASN A 244 11.14 -33.80 6.55
C ASN A 244 11.41 -32.46 5.81
N PRO A 245 10.43 -31.84 5.11
CA PRO A 245 10.66 -30.56 4.44
C PRO A 245 10.88 -29.36 5.38
N GLU A 246 10.66 -29.55 6.68
CA GLU A 246 10.90 -28.55 7.73
C GLU A 246 12.29 -28.67 8.36
N TRP A 247 13.12 -29.60 7.88
CA TRP A 247 14.54 -29.66 8.26
C TRP A 247 15.37 -28.77 7.35
N VAL A 248 16.39 -28.13 7.91
CA VAL A 248 17.35 -27.29 7.20
C VAL A 248 18.73 -27.93 7.25
N LYS A 249 19.47 -27.88 6.14
CA LYS A 249 20.83 -28.38 6.04
C LYS A 249 21.79 -27.21 6.17
N VAL A 250 22.77 -27.31 7.06
CA VAL A 250 23.78 -26.29 7.29
C VAL A 250 25.10 -26.80 6.76
N VAL A 251 25.54 -26.22 5.65
CA VAL A 251 26.71 -26.68 4.91
C VAL A 251 27.88 -25.74 5.16
N GLY A 252 28.94 -26.25 5.79
CA GLY A 252 30.17 -25.50 6.01
C GLY A 252 30.94 -25.26 4.71
N CYS A 253 31.85 -24.29 4.71
CA CYS A 253 32.65 -23.91 3.53
C CYS A 253 33.52 -25.03 2.93
N ARG A 254 33.77 -26.11 3.70
CA ARG A 254 34.51 -27.31 3.28
C ARG A 254 33.60 -28.49 2.92
N GLY A 255 32.28 -28.30 2.90
CA GLY A 255 31.29 -29.31 2.57
C GLY A 255 30.88 -30.21 3.74
N SER A 256 31.17 -29.83 4.99
CA SER A 256 30.54 -30.47 6.15
C SER A 256 29.05 -30.17 6.13
N VAL A 257 28.21 -31.15 6.49
CA VAL A 257 26.75 -31.00 6.49
C VAL A 257 26.21 -31.33 7.87
N ASP A 258 25.53 -30.36 8.46
CA ASP A 258 24.74 -30.52 9.67
C ASP A 258 23.24 -30.45 9.32
N HIS A 259 22.40 -31.08 10.14
CA HIS A 259 20.96 -31.18 9.94
C HIS A 259 20.23 -30.55 11.12
N GLU A 260 19.55 -29.43 10.88
CA GLU A 260 18.82 -28.68 11.91
C GLU A 260 17.32 -28.88 11.76
N ASN A 261 16.63 -29.16 12.88
CA ASN A 261 15.17 -29.23 12.90
C ASN A 261 14.58 -27.83 13.07
N TRP A 262 13.83 -27.38 12.06
CA TRP A 262 13.25 -26.05 12.01
C TRP A 262 11.72 -26.04 12.12
N VAL A 263 11.09 -27.16 12.53
CA VAL A 263 9.63 -27.25 12.71
C VAL A 263 9.10 -26.12 13.61
N SER A 264 9.76 -25.87 14.75
CA SER A 264 9.38 -24.79 15.66
C SER A 264 9.51 -23.40 15.01
N SER A 265 10.58 -23.18 14.24
CA SER A 265 10.83 -21.94 13.50
C SER A 265 9.76 -21.70 12.43
N TYR A 266 9.43 -22.71 11.63
CA TYR A 266 8.38 -22.61 10.61
C TYR A 266 6.99 -22.43 11.23
N ASN A 267 6.73 -23.07 12.38
CA ASN A 267 5.50 -22.86 13.14
C ASN A 267 5.38 -21.43 13.69
N ALA A 268 6.48 -20.87 14.20
CA ALA A 268 6.51 -19.48 14.65
C ALA A 268 6.24 -18.51 13.49
N LEU A 269 6.80 -18.77 12.30
CA LEU A 269 6.51 -17.99 11.09
C LEU A 269 5.03 -18.10 10.70
N ARG A 270 4.48 -19.31 10.70
CA ARG A 270 3.07 -19.58 10.40
C ARG A 270 2.13 -18.85 11.40
N ALA A 271 2.48 -18.86 12.68
CA ALA A 271 1.73 -18.17 13.73
C ALA A 271 1.83 -16.64 13.62
N ALA A 272 3.02 -16.10 13.33
CA ALA A 272 3.23 -14.66 13.13
C ALA A 272 2.44 -14.13 11.91
N ALA A 273 2.22 -14.98 10.92
CA ALA A 273 1.35 -14.71 9.76
C ALA A 273 -0.15 -14.81 10.07
N GLY A 274 -0.53 -15.13 11.31
CA GLY A 274 -1.93 -15.33 11.70
C GLY A 274 -2.56 -16.63 11.17
N ILE A 275 -1.76 -17.61 10.74
CA ILE A 275 -2.25 -18.86 10.15
C ILE A 275 -2.23 -19.98 11.20
N GLN A 276 -3.38 -20.59 11.50
CA GLN A 276 -3.51 -21.73 12.43
C GLN A 276 -3.40 -23.08 11.67
N PRO A 277 -2.80 -24.13 12.27
CA PRO A 277 -2.81 -25.48 11.69
C PRO A 277 -4.24 -26.05 11.62
N PRO A 278 -4.59 -26.84 10.59
CA PRO A 278 -5.91 -27.46 10.47
C PRO A 278 -6.18 -28.45 11.64
N GLU A 279 -7.34 -28.36 12.28
CA GLU A 279 -7.73 -29.21 13.40
C GLU A 279 -7.78 -30.70 13.03
N ARG A 280 -7.23 -31.58 13.88
CA ARG A 280 -7.30 -33.04 13.72
C ARG A 280 -8.70 -33.56 14.05
N GLY A 281 -9.58 -33.62 13.07
CA GLY A 281 -10.85 -34.37 13.09
C GLY A 281 -10.85 -35.58 12.13
N PRO A 282 -11.74 -36.58 12.29
CA PRO A 282 -11.79 -37.75 11.42
C PRO A 282 -12.35 -37.40 10.02
N PRO A 283 -12.03 -38.18 8.97
CA PRO A 283 -12.21 -37.75 7.59
C PRO A 283 -13.67 -37.90 7.11
N LEU A 284 -14.22 -36.85 6.51
CA LEU A 284 -15.41 -36.93 5.64
C LEU A 284 -14.97 -37.19 4.18
N PRO A 285 -15.70 -38.02 3.42
CA PRO A 285 -15.27 -38.46 2.10
C PRO A 285 -15.67 -37.45 1.02
N GLY A 286 -14.68 -37.00 0.25
CA GLY A 286 -14.89 -36.55 -1.12
C GLY A 286 -14.89 -35.04 -1.34
N LYS A 287 -13.71 -34.49 -1.66
CA LYS A 287 -13.41 -33.61 -2.81
C LYS A 287 -12.03 -32.97 -2.57
N SER A 288 -10.99 -33.62 -3.08
CA SER A 288 -9.64 -33.10 -3.13
C SER A 288 -9.54 -32.04 -4.22
N MET A 289 -9.36 -30.77 -3.85
CA MET A 289 -8.93 -29.73 -4.77
C MET A 289 -7.55 -29.25 -4.30
N ALA A 290 -6.53 -29.52 -5.12
CA ALA A 290 -5.18 -29.05 -4.88
C ALA A 290 -5.15 -27.52 -4.95
N ILE A 291 -4.87 -26.87 -3.82
CA ILE A 291 -4.66 -25.42 -3.75
C ILE A 291 -3.28 -25.13 -4.37
N PRO A 292 -3.17 -24.33 -5.43
CA PRO A 292 -1.90 -24.01 -6.04
C PRO A 292 -1.02 -23.19 -5.06
N PRO A 293 0.31 -23.31 -5.14
CA PRO A 293 1.28 -22.66 -4.24
C PRO A 293 1.21 -21.11 -4.19
N LEU A 294 0.33 -20.49 -4.99
CA LEU A 294 0.05 -19.05 -4.99
C LEU A 294 -0.74 -18.55 -3.77
N LEU A 295 -1.42 -19.43 -3.02
CA LEU A 295 -2.21 -19.00 -1.84
C LEU A 295 -1.33 -18.70 -0.60
N TRP A 296 -0.15 -19.32 -0.50
CA TRP A 296 0.83 -19.02 0.56
C TRP A 296 1.56 -17.69 0.31
N MET A 297 1.60 -17.24 -0.95
CA MET A 297 2.27 -16.00 -1.36
C MET A 297 1.40 -14.75 -1.10
N TRP A 298 0.07 -14.90 -1.04
CA TRP A 298 -0.87 -13.78 -0.80
C TRP A 298 -1.18 -13.55 0.69
N LEU A 299 -1.10 -14.57 1.54
CA LEU A 299 -1.44 -14.44 2.98
C LEU A 299 -0.28 -13.95 3.87
N LEU A 300 0.93 -13.79 3.32
CA LEU A 300 2.12 -13.32 4.06
C LEU A 300 2.55 -11.88 3.69
N VAL A 301 1.89 -11.23 2.72
CA VAL A 301 2.17 -9.85 2.29
C VAL A 301 1.24 -8.83 2.99
N ALA A 302 0.17 -9.28 3.65
CA ALA A 302 -0.67 -8.43 4.48
C ALA A 302 -0.34 -8.64 5.96
N GLY A 303 0.71 -8.00 6.48
CA GLY A 303 0.79 -7.79 7.94
C GLY A 303 2.13 -7.84 8.68
N THR A 304 3.27 -7.46 8.10
CA THR A 304 4.41 -7.03 8.93
C THR A 304 5.10 -5.82 8.32
N GLN A 305 4.81 -4.63 8.84
CA GLN A 305 5.77 -3.53 8.83
C GLN A 305 7.06 -4.09 9.45
N GLY A 306 8.16 -4.09 8.70
CA GLY A 306 9.45 -4.51 9.24
C GLY A 306 9.83 -3.55 10.35
N VAL A 307 10.27 -4.07 11.50
CA VAL A 307 10.57 -3.24 12.67
C VAL A 307 11.69 -2.23 12.32
N GLU A 308 11.38 -0.93 12.34
CA GLU A 308 12.31 0.16 12.04
C GLU A 308 12.93 0.76 13.31
N ASP A 309 14.05 1.49 13.15
CA ASP A 309 14.65 2.23 14.26
C ASP A 309 13.64 3.26 14.80
N GLY A 310 13.27 3.16 16.07
CA GLY A 310 12.23 3.97 16.68
C GLY A 310 10.90 3.24 16.89
N ASP A 311 10.73 2.02 16.39
CA ASP A 311 9.54 1.22 16.69
C ASP A 311 9.46 0.87 18.17
N MET A 312 8.26 0.87 18.71
CA MET A 312 8.01 0.66 20.13
C MET A 312 7.11 -0.56 20.35
N ARG A 313 7.20 -1.15 21.53
CA ARG A 313 6.29 -2.21 22.00
C ARG A 313 6.15 -2.18 23.52
N LEU A 314 5.11 -2.83 24.02
CA LEU A 314 4.91 -3.07 25.44
C LEU A 314 5.23 -4.52 25.78
N ALA A 315 5.92 -4.73 26.90
CA ALA A 315 6.28 -6.04 27.43
C ALA A 315 5.76 -6.21 28.86
N ASP A 316 5.47 -7.45 29.25
CA ASP A 316 5.15 -7.87 30.62
C ASP A 316 3.94 -7.17 31.30
N GLY A 317 3.06 -6.54 30.52
CA GLY A 317 1.73 -6.13 30.97
C GLY A 317 0.73 -7.29 31.03
N ASN A 318 -0.33 -7.17 31.85
CA ASN A 318 -1.37 -8.20 31.89
C ASN A 318 -2.35 -8.09 30.71
N THR A 319 -2.44 -6.91 30.11
CA THR A 319 -3.29 -6.60 28.95
C THR A 319 -2.48 -5.88 27.86
N ALA A 320 -2.99 -5.90 26.61
CA ALA A 320 -2.26 -5.36 25.47
C ALA A 320 -2.01 -3.83 25.52
N ASN A 321 -2.76 -3.13 26.37
CA ASN A 321 -2.67 -1.68 26.56
C ASN A 321 -1.73 -1.28 27.70
N GLU A 322 -1.06 -2.19 28.38
CA GLU A 322 -0.14 -1.85 29.47
C GLU A 322 1.18 -2.62 29.35
N GLY A 323 2.25 -2.08 29.93
CA GLY A 323 3.51 -2.78 30.04
C GLY A 323 4.75 -1.89 30.09
N ARG A 324 5.91 -2.52 30.22
CA ARG A 324 7.22 -1.90 30.11
C ARG A 324 7.48 -1.48 28.66
N VAL A 325 8.00 -0.27 28.47
CA VAL A 325 8.30 0.29 27.15
C VAL A 325 9.62 -0.26 26.64
N GLU A 326 9.58 -0.88 25.46
CA GLU A 326 10.77 -1.25 24.70
C GLU A 326 10.78 -0.55 23.36
N ILE A 327 11.95 -0.07 22.93
CA ILE A 327 12.17 0.62 21.67
C ILE A 327 13.27 -0.06 20.85
N PHE A 328 13.07 -0.14 19.55
CA PHE A 328 13.99 -0.77 18.62
C PHE A 328 15.03 0.20 18.11
N TYR A 329 16.30 -0.21 18.15
CA TYR A 329 17.40 0.58 17.60
C TYR A 329 18.54 -0.32 17.15
N ARG A 330 18.94 -0.17 15.88
CA ARG A 330 20.04 -0.88 15.23
C ARG A 330 19.96 -2.41 15.38
N GLY A 331 18.79 -2.97 15.10
CA GLY A 331 18.63 -4.43 15.04
C GLY A 331 18.34 -5.10 16.38
N GLN A 332 18.13 -4.35 17.46
CA GLN A 332 17.84 -4.91 18.79
C GLN A 332 16.79 -4.07 19.53
N TRP A 333 15.95 -4.75 20.32
CA TRP A 333 15.06 -4.12 21.29
C TRP A 333 15.84 -3.77 22.56
N GLY A 334 15.49 -2.65 23.19
CA GLY A 334 15.96 -2.30 24.52
C GLY A 334 14.97 -1.41 25.24
N THR A 335 15.31 -1.06 26.48
CA THR A 335 14.38 -0.43 27.44
C THR A 335 14.55 1.09 27.48
N VAL A 336 13.56 1.81 28.01
CA VAL A 336 13.63 3.26 28.22
C VAL A 336 13.75 3.55 29.71
N CYS A 337 14.59 4.49 30.12
CA CYS A 337 14.71 4.88 31.53
C CYS A 337 13.56 5.80 31.97
N ASP A 338 13.16 5.68 33.24
CA ASP A 338 12.10 6.46 33.88
C ASP A 338 12.52 7.88 34.32
N ASN A 339 13.76 8.32 34.09
CA ASN A 339 14.17 9.69 34.39
C ASN A 339 13.47 10.67 33.44
N LEU A 340 12.81 11.69 34.01
CA LEU A 340 11.95 12.66 33.30
C LEU A 340 10.74 12.03 32.59
N TRP A 341 10.52 10.73 32.74
CA TRP A 341 9.40 10.02 32.13
C TRP A 341 8.07 10.55 32.65
N ASP A 342 7.29 11.15 31.76
CA ASP A 342 6.01 11.75 32.10
C ASP A 342 4.88 11.30 31.17
N LEU A 343 3.69 11.88 31.39
CA LEU A 343 2.50 11.50 30.63
C LEU A 343 2.65 11.84 29.14
N MET A 344 3.39 12.87 28.76
CA MET A 344 3.58 13.22 27.35
C MET A 344 4.41 12.17 26.61
N ASP A 345 5.41 11.59 27.27
CA ASP A 345 6.17 10.48 26.71
C ASP A 345 5.31 9.22 26.55
N ALA A 346 4.49 8.93 27.57
CA ALA A 346 3.56 7.80 27.53
C ALA A 346 2.51 7.95 26.40
N ILE A 347 2.03 9.17 26.14
CA ILE A 347 1.08 9.47 25.05
C ILE A 347 1.71 9.15 23.70
N VAL A 348 2.98 9.50 23.49
CA VAL A 348 3.71 9.16 22.26
C VAL A 348 3.75 7.64 22.06
N VAL A 349 4.11 6.89 23.11
CA VAL A 349 4.14 5.42 23.06
C VAL A 349 2.76 4.85 22.74
N CYS A 350 1.73 5.20 23.50
CA CYS A 350 0.39 4.65 23.33
C CYS A 350 -0.20 4.96 21.95
N ARG A 351 0.02 6.18 21.46
CA ARG A 351 -0.47 6.60 20.15
C ARG A 351 0.25 5.90 19.01
N ALA A 352 1.57 5.75 19.12
CA ALA A 352 2.37 5.00 18.15
C ALA A 352 1.97 3.52 18.09
N LEU A 353 1.51 2.97 19.22
CA LEU A 353 0.99 1.61 19.32
C LEU A 353 -0.50 1.47 18.94
N GLY A 354 -1.14 2.54 18.46
CA GLY A 354 -2.51 2.51 17.94
C GLY A 354 -3.62 2.70 18.98
N PHE A 355 -3.29 3.07 20.21
CA PHE A 355 -4.26 3.47 21.23
C PHE A 355 -4.61 4.96 21.12
N ALA A 356 -5.79 5.34 21.61
CA ALA A 356 -6.24 6.73 21.57
C ALA A 356 -5.38 7.66 22.44
N ASN A 357 -5.04 7.24 23.67
CA ASN A 357 -4.26 8.04 24.62
C ASN A 357 -3.51 7.17 25.66
N ALA A 358 -2.68 7.80 26.50
CA ALA A 358 -2.13 7.19 27.71
C ALA A 358 -2.92 7.62 28.94
N THR A 359 -3.14 6.70 29.88
CA THR A 359 -3.73 6.99 31.19
C THR A 359 -2.65 7.18 32.26
N GLU A 360 -1.55 6.43 32.18
CA GLU A 360 -0.47 6.48 33.18
C GLU A 360 0.92 6.34 32.55
N ALA A 361 1.87 7.09 33.11
CA ALA A 361 3.31 6.94 32.87
C ALA A 361 3.94 6.41 34.16
N LEU A 362 4.48 5.19 34.12
CA LEU A 362 4.96 4.47 35.29
C LEU A 362 6.47 4.28 35.21
N GLY A 363 7.16 4.49 36.34
CA GLY A 363 8.59 4.24 36.50
C GLY A 363 8.88 3.05 37.41
N GLY A 364 10.15 2.90 37.79
CA GLY A 364 10.58 1.93 38.81
C GLY A 364 10.41 0.47 38.40
N ALA A 365 10.38 0.19 37.10
CA ALA A 365 10.12 -1.14 36.55
C ALA A 365 8.79 -1.74 37.06
N ALA A 366 7.70 -0.98 36.95
CA ALA A 366 6.37 -1.35 37.43
C ALA A 366 5.87 -2.71 36.91
N PHE A 367 6.20 -3.05 35.65
CA PHE A 367 5.91 -4.35 35.02
C PHE A 367 7.12 -5.30 35.02
N GLY A 368 8.06 -5.08 35.95
CA GLY A 368 9.28 -5.86 36.08
C GLY A 368 10.46 -5.30 35.25
N PRO A 369 11.70 -5.58 35.69
CA PRO A 369 12.90 -5.10 35.03
C PRO A 369 13.09 -5.79 33.68
N GLY A 370 13.45 -5.02 32.65
CA GLY A 370 13.77 -5.56 31.34
C GLY A 370 15.16 -6.17 31.25
N ALA A 371 15.55 -6.52 30.02
CA ALA A 371 16.85 -7.10 29.70
C ALA A 371 17.43 -6.43 28.46
N GLY A 372 18.77 -6.40 28.36
CA GLY A 372 19.47 -5.80 27.22
C GLY A 372 19.89 -4.36 27.48
N PRO A 373 20.16 -3.55 26.44
CA PRO A 373 20.55 -2.16 26.63
C PRO A 373 19.37 -1.27 27.03
N ILE A 374 19.65 -0.21 27.81
CA ILE A 374 18.74 0.91 27.99
C ILE A 374 19.01 1.89 26.84
N MET A 375 18.03 2.05 25.96
CA MET A 375 18.14 2.75 24.68
C MET A 375 18.07 4.27 24.83
N LEU A 376 17.18 4.76 25.68
CA LEU A 376 16.91 6.19 25.88
C LEU A 376 16.80 6.53 27.37
N ASP A 377 17.20 7.74 27.72
CA ASP A 377 17.22 8.30 29.08
C ASP A 377 17.00 9.81 28.99
N GLU A 378 16.40 10.38 30.04
CA GLU A 378 15.90 11.76 30.11
C GLU A 378 15.07 12.13 28.86
N VAL A 379 14.09 11.27 28.54
CA VAL A 379 13.20 11.50 27.40
C VAL A 379 12.23 12.63 27.73
N GLU A 380 12.08 13.57 26.81
CA GLU A 380 11.17 14.70 26.92
C GLU A 380 10.46 14.90 25.58
N CYS A 381 9.25 14.35 25.50
CA CYS A 381 8.33 14.52 24.38
C CYS A 381 7.38 15.70 24.60
N THR A 382 6.80 16.19 23.51
CA THR A 382 5.69 17.15 23.51
C THR A 382 4.31 16.47 23.42
N GLY A 383 4.29 15.14 23.28
CA GLY A 383 3.07 14.34 23.13
C GLY A 383 2.60 14.20 21.68
N THR A 384 3.33 14.80 20.73
CA THR A 384 2.94 14.89 19.31
C THR A 384 3.89 14.18 18.37
N GLU A 385 5.00 13.66 18.89
CA GLU A 385 6.02 12.91 18.15
C GLU A 385 5.50 11.54 17.69
N PRO A 386 5.85 11.08 16.48
CA PRO A 386 5.47 9.75 16.01
C PRO A 386 6.18 8.61 16.77
N SER A 387 7.36 8.86 17.33
CA SER A 387 8.12 7.93 18.17
C SER A 387 8.93 8.66 19.25
N LEU A 388 9.32 7.96 20.32
CA LEU A 388 10.30 8.46 21.29
C LEU A 388 11.66 8.74 20.64
N ALA A 389 11.94 8.15 19.46
CA ALA A 389 13.12 8.42 18.66
C ALA A 389 13.26 9.90 18.24
N GLU A 390 12.15 10.62 18.10
CA GLU A 390 12.15 12.05 17.73
C GLU A 390 12.02 12.98 18.94
N CYS A 391 11.86 12.44 20.15
CA CYS A 391 11.83 13.23 21.36
C CYS A 391 13.24 13.67 21.78
N ARG A 392 13.33 14.75 22.57
CA ARG A 392 14.61 15.14 23.16
C ARG A 392 15.01 14.05 24.15
N SER A 393 16.27 13.63 24.12
CA SER A 393 16.84 12.66 25.06
C SER A 393 18.36 12.87 25.18
N LEU A 394 19.01 12.13 26.07
CA LEU A 394 20.48 12.07 26.13
C LEU A 394 21.13 11.44 24.87
N GLY A 395 20.31 10.82 24.02
CA GLY A 395 20.69 10.13 22.79
C GLY A 395 20.80 8.61 22.96
N TRP A 396 20.75 7.91 21.82
CA TRP A 396 20.72 6.44 21.78
C TRP A 396 21.87 5.77 22.55
N LEU A 397 21.53 4.72 23.32
CA LEU A 397 22.44 3.90 24.12
C LEU A 397 23.22 4.69 25.18
N LYS A 398 22.74 5.88 25.55
CA LYS A 398 23.32 6.70 26.62
C LYS A 398 22.35 6.77 27.78
N SER A 399 22.66 6.01 28.83
CA SER A 399 21.90 6.02 30.07
C SER A 399 22.81 5.72 31.27
N HIS A 400 22.47 6.30 32.41
CA HIS A 400 23.06 5.93 33.71
C HIS A 400 22.15 5.04 34.55
N CYS A 401 21.01 4.61 33.99
CA CYS A 401 20.01 3.81 34.66
C CYS A 401 20.38 2.33 34.73
N LYS A 402 19.63 1.61 35.57
CA LYS A 402 19.61 0.15 35.63
C LYS A 402 18.18 -0.31 35.41
N HIS A 403 17.96 -1.56 35.04
CA HIS A 403 16.61 -2.08 34.75
C HIS A 403 15.56 -1.98 35.87
N ARG A 404 15.96 -1.65 37.11
CA ARG A 404 15.03 -1.27 38.19
C ARG A 404 14.36 0.11 37.97
N GLN A 405 14.77 0.83 36.93
CA GLN A 405 14.37 2.19 36.55
C GLN A 405 13.80 2.18 35.13
N ASP A 406 13.31 1.03 34.65
CA ASP A 406 12.69 0.96 33.33
C ASP A 406 11.31 1.61 33.35
N ALA A 407 11.04 2.42 32.34
CA ALA A 407 9.79 3.11 32.09
C ALA A 407 8.70 2.16 31.58
N SER A 408 7.46 2.51 31.87
CA SER A 408 6.26 1.72 31.62
C SER A 408 5.08 2.64 31.33
N VAL A 409 4.05 2.12 30.68
CA VAL A 409 2.83 2.88 30.36
C VAL A 409 1.57 2.05 30.59
N ILE A 410 0.46 2.76 30.79
CA ILE A 410 -0.89 2.23 30.63
C ILE A 410 -1.61 3.12 29.62
N CYS A 411 -2.13 2.51 28.55
CA CYS A 411 -2.88 3.12 27.46
C CYS A 411 -4.38 2.97 27.68
N THR A 412 -5.17 3.83 27.03
CA THR A 412 -6.63 3.71 26.99
C THR A 412 -7.07 2.43 26.28
N ASN A 413 -8.16 1.80 26.72
CA ASN A 413 -8.73 0.59 26.08
C ASN A 413 -9.30 0.82 24.66
N GLU A 414 -9.34 2.06 24.19
CA GLU A 414 -9.79 2.42 22.83
C GLU A 414 -8.66 2.16 21.82
N THR A 415 -8.80 1.11 20.98
CA THR A 415 -7.91 0.83 19.85
C THR A 415 -8.46 1.42 18.55
N ARG A 416 -7.59 1.94 17.68
CA ARG A 416 -7.98 2.52 16.38
C ARG A 416 -8.53 1.52 15.34
N GLY A 417 -8.69 0.23 15.66
CA GLY A 417 -9.00 -0.83 14.68
C GLY A 417 -10.47 -1.30 14.59
N GLY A 418 -11.34 -0.85 15.49
CA GLY A 418 -12.77 -1.17 15.47
C GLY A 418 -13.61 0.10 15.35
N HIS A 419 -14.25 0.29 14.20
CA HIS A 419 -15.19 1.39 14.00
C HIS A 419 -16.56 0.94 14.50
N THR A 420 -17.08 1.59 15.53
CA THR A 420 -18.37 1.23 16.12
C THR A 420 -19.45 2.16 15.59
N LEU A 421 -20.50 1.60 14.98
CA LEU A 421 -21.78 2.29 14.87
C LEU A 421 -22.56 1.96 16.14
N ASP A 422 -22.86 2.98 16.95
CA ASP A 422 -23.64 2.83 18.18
C ASP A 422 -24.89 3.72 18.12
N LEU A 423 -26.03 3.07 17.88
CA LEU A 423 -27.37 3.65 17.92
C LEU A 423 -28.17 2.99 19.05
N SER A 424 -27.49 2.42 20.06
CA SER A 424 -28.13 1.65 21.13
C SER A 424 -28.99 2.49 22.07
N ASP A 425 -28.81 3.82 22.10
CA ASP A 425 -29.73 4.73 22.81
C ASP A 425 -31.19 4.60 22.32
N GLU A 426 -31.40 4.00 21.15
CA GLU A 426 -32.71 3.71 20.57
C GLU A 426 -33.39 2.45 21.15
N LEU A 427 -32.65 1.55 21.84
CA LEU A 427 -33.18 0.26 22.30
C LEU A 427 -32.68 -0.19 23.69
N PRO A 428 -33.48 -0.96 24.45
CA PRO A 428 -33.00 -1.57 25.69
C PRO A 428 -31.92 -2.64 25.42
N ALA A 429 -30.83 -2.60 26.18
CA ALA A 429 -29.75 -3.61 26.14
C ALA A 429 -30.24 -5.06 26.35
N ALA A 430 -31.42 -5.24 26.93
CA ALA A 430 -32.06 -6.55 27.08
C ALA A 430 -32.37 -7.26 25.75
N LEU A 431 -32.59 -6.51 24.65
CA LEU A 431 -32.92 -7.09 23.34
C LEU A 431 -31.73 -7.85 22.72
N GLU A 432 -30.51 -7.37 22.94
CA GLU A 432 -29.28 -8.06 22.52
C GLU A 432 -29.16 -9.44 23.19
N GLN A 433 -29.44 -9.50 24.50
CA GLN A 433 -29.40 -10.76 25.27
C GLN A 433 -30.46 -11.77 24.78
N ILE A 434 -31.61 -11.30 24.29
CA ILE A 434 -32.64 -12.15 23.71
C ILE A 434 -32.11 -12.83 22.44
N PHE A 435 -31.47 -12.09 21.55
CA PHE A 435 -30.85 -12.67 20.35
C PHE A 435 -29.76 -13.66 20.73
N ASP A 436 -28.83 -13.29 21.61
CA ASP A 436 -27.70 -14.15 21.99
C ASP A 436 -28.15 -15.45 22.67
N SER A 437 -29.30 -15.44 23.34
CA SER A 437 -29.87 -16.63 23.98
C SER A 437 -30.28 -17.71 22.98
N GLN A 438 -30.59 -17.34 21.73
CA GLN A 438 -31.11 -18.23 20.67
C GLN A 438 -32.30 -19.11 21.15
N ARG A 439 -33.19 -18.56 21.98
CA ARG A 439 -34.35 -19.24 22.56
C ARG A 439 -35.64 -18.43 22.35
N GLY A 440 -36.77 -19.12 22.26
CA GLY A 440 -38.09 -18.46 22.20
C GLY A 440 -38.47 -17.87 20.83
N CYS A 441 -37.79 -18.30 19.76
CA CYS A 441 -37.93 -17.74 18.41
C CYS A 441 -39.19 -18.23 17.69
N ASP A 442 -39.81 -17.33 16.92
CA ASP A 442 -40.96 -17.57 16.04
C ASP A 442 -40.60 -17.37 14.54
N LEU A 443 -39.32 -17.18 14.27
CA LEU A 443 -38.71 -17.00 12.96
C LEU A 443 -37.37 -17.75 12.87
N SER A 444 -37.15 -18.45 11.76
CA SER A 444 -35.84 -19.03 11.40
C SER A 444 -35.26 -18.29 10.20
N ILE A 445 -33.98 -17.91 10.28
CA ILE A 445 -33.25 -17.26 9.20
C ILE A 445 -32.26 -18.27 8.63
N ARG A 446 -32.56 -18.81 7.44
CA ARG A 446 -31.70 -19.73 6.70
C ARG A 446 -30.77 -18.96 5.77
N VAL A 447 -29.47 -19.08 6.00
CA VAL A 447 -28.42 -18.40 5.24
C VAL A 447 -27.85 -19.35 4.19
N LYS A 448 -28.15 -19.12 2.93
CA LYS A 448 -27.59 -19.87 1.79
C LYS A 448 -26.34 -19.18 1.26
N VAL A 449 -25.27 -19.95 1.10
CA VAL A 449 -24.06 -19.48 0.43
C VAL A 449 -24.27 -19.56 -1.09
N ARG A 450 -23.99 -18.48 -1.82
CA ARG A 450 -24.07 -18.48 -3.29
C ARG A 450 -23.15 -19.56 -3.87
N ASP A 451 -23.64 -20.25 -4.90
CA ASP A 451 -22.93 -21.29 -5.65
C ASP A 451 -22.54 -22.56 -4.86
N GLN A 452 -23.18 -22.81 -3.70
CA GLN A 452 -23.01 -24.05 -2.92
C GLN A 452 -24.36 -24.67 -2.52
N GLU A 453 -24.47 -26.01 -2.59
CA GLU A 453 -25.71 -26.77 -2.30
C GLU A 453 -25.80 -27.33 -0.85
N GLU A 454 -24.73 -27.27 -0.04
CA GLU A 454 -24.69 -27.85 1.33
C GLU A 454 -24.71 -26.81 2.47
N GLU A 455 -24.99 -27.30 3.70
CA GLU A 455 -25.66 -26.64 4.83
C GLU A 455 -25.29 -25.17 5.11
N GLY A 456 -26.31 -24.32 4.97
CA GLY A 456 -26.32 -22.93 5.41
C GLY A 456 -26.42 -22.76 6.93
N LEU A 457 -26.05 -21.58 7.43
CA LEU A 457 -26.27 -21.18 8.83
C LEU A 457 -27.78 -20.98 9.08
N ASP A 458 -28.35 -21.60 10.10
CA ASP A 458 -29.73 -21.34 10.54
C ASP A 458 -29.70 -20.57 11.87
N LEU A 459 -30.29 -19.36 11.86
CA LEU A 459 -30.33 -18.47 13.01
C LEU A 459 -31.74 -18.34 13.56
N CYS A 460 -31.83 -18.37 14.89
CA CYS A 460 -33.05 -18.18 15.65
C CYS A 460 -33.36 -16.67 15.74
N ALA A 461 -34.58 -16.24 15.37
CA ALA A 461 -34.97 -14.84 15.38
C ALA A 461 -36.43 -14.61 15.84
N HIS A 462 -36.76 -13.34 16.11
CA HIS A 462 -38.04 -12.91 16.66
C HIS A 462 -38.72 -11.94 15.69
N ARG A 463 -39.86 -12.35 15.13
CA ARG A 463 -40.59 -11.56 14.13
C ARG A 463 -41.00 -10.21 14.67
N LEU A 464 -41.46 -10.14 15.92
CA LEU A 464 -41.89 -8.88 16.56
C LEU A 464 -40.75 -7.86 16.66
N ILE A 465 -39.55 -8.30 17.04
CA ILE A 465 -38.40 -7.40 17.21
C ILE A 465 -37.94 -6.89 15.84
N LEU A 466 -37.73 -7.80 14.90
CA LEU A 466 -37.29 -7.45 13.56
C LEU A 466 -38.34 -6.62 12.79
N SER A 467 -39.64 -6.85 12.97
CA SER A 467 -40.67 -6.04 12.29
C SER A 467 -40.81 -4.63 12.84
N THR A 468 -40.39 -4.40 14.09
CA THR A 468 -40.35 -3.06 14.69
C THR A 468 -39.11 -2.25 14.28
N ASN A 469 -38.08 -2.90 13.76
CA ASN A 469 -36.88 -2.21 13.27
C ASN A 469 -37.06 -1.85 11.78
N PRO A 470 -37.05 -0.55 11.41
CA PRO A 470 -37.25 -0.13 10.01
C PRO A 470 -36.16 -0.65 9.07
N GLU A 471 -34.91 -0.77 9.51
CA GLU A 471 -33.79 -1.28 8.70
C GLU A 471 -33.82 -2.80 8.51
N ALA A 472 -34.71 -3.52 9.22
CA ALA A 472 -34.90 -4.96 9.07
C ALA A 472 -36.07 -5.32 8.15
N GLN A 473 -36.85 -4.33 7.68
CA GLN A 473 -38.07 -4.60 6.90
C GLN A 473 -37.78 -5.30 5.57
N ALA A 474 -36.65 -4.99 4.94
CA ALA A 474 -36.23 -5.60 3.68
C ALA A 474 -35.60 -7.00 3.84
N LEU A 475 -35.50 -7.54 5.06
CA LEU A 475 -35.14 -8.95 5.26
C LEU A 475 -36.19 -9.91 4.68
N TRP A 476 -37.46 -9.51 4.65
CA TRP A 476 -38.54 -10.34 4.12
C TRP A 476 -38.95 -9.93 2.71
N LYS A 477 -38.84 -10.85 1.75
CA LYS A 477 -39.53 -10.74 0.45
C LYS A 477 -41.01 -11.12 0.56
N GLU A 478 -41.31 -12.12 1.40
CA GLU A 478 -42.67 -12.59 1.70
C GLU A 478 -42.81 -12.90 3.20
N PRO A 479 -43.97 -12.63 3.82
CA PRO A 479 -44.20 -12.94 5.23
C PRO A 479 -44.34 -14.45 5.45
N GLY A 480 -43.42 -15.05 6.22
CA GLY A 480 -43.44 -16.48 6.55
C GLY A 480 -42.60 -16.82 7.79
N PRO A 481 -42.67 -18.07 8.31
CA PRO A 481 -41.91 -18.55 9.47
C PRO A 481 -40.41 -18.74 9.19
N THR A 482 -40.01 -18.66 7.93
CA THR A 482 -38.61 -18.74 7.51
C THR A 482 -38.27 -17.56 6.61
N VAL A 483 -37.13 -16.91 6.88
CA VAL A 483 -36.44 -16.00 5.95
C VAL A 483 -35.27 -16.74 5.32
N THR A 484 -35.08 -16.58 4.02
CA THR A 484 -33.87 -17.07 3.35
C THR A 484 -33.00 -15.90 2.95
N MET A 485 -31.76 -15.90 3.43
CA MET A 485 -30.74 -14.93 3.04
C MET A 485 -29.76 -15.61 2.08
N GLU A 486 -29.36 -14.92 1.02
CA GLU A 486 -28.26 -15.34 0.15
C GLU A 486 -27.04 -14.48 0.46
N VAL A 487 -25.89 -15.13 0.69
CA VAL A 487 -24.63 -14.46 1.05
C VAL A 487 -23.46 -15.03 0.26
N ASP A 488 -22.48 -14.19 -0.04
CA ASP A 488 -21.21 -14.65 -0.59
C ASP A 488 -20.43 -15.43 0.49
N ALA A 489 -19.67 -16.45 0.10
CA ALA A 489 -18.94 -17.31 1.06
C ALA A 489 -17.99 -16.53 1.98
N GLU A 490 -17.34 -15.49 1.45
CA GLU A 490 -16.46 -14.58 2.20
C GLU A 490 -17.16 -13.79 3.30
N CYS A 491 -18.48 -13.59 3.18
CA CYS A 491 -19.26 -12.76 4.11
C CYS A 491 -20.00 -13.58 5.17
N LEU A 492 -19.94 -14.91 5.11
CA LEU A 492 -20.57 -15.79 6.10
C LEU A 492 -20.17 -15.46 7.56
N PRO A 493 -18.89 -15.15 7.89
CA PRO A 493 -18.48 -14.87 9.28
C PRO A 493 -19.17 -13.66 9.92
N VAL A 494 -19.59 -12.67 9.12
CA VAL A 494 -20.20 -11.42 9.64
C VAL A 494 -21.73 -11.47 9.73
N VAL A 495 -22.37 -12.53 9.22
CA VAL A 495 -23.84 -12.61 9.13
C VAL A 495 -24.50 -12.59 10.50
N ARG A 496 -23.92 -13.30 11.49
CA ARG A 496 -24.46 -13.33 12.85
C ARG A 496 -24.46 -11.92 13.46
N ASP A 497 -23.36 -11.19 13.31
CA ASP A 497 -23.23 -9.83 13.86
C ASP A 497 -24.13 -8.84 13.12
N PHE A 498 -24.29 -9.00 11.80
CA PHE A 498 -25.25 -8.23 11.01
C PHE A 498 -26.71 -8.44 11.47
N ILE A 499 -27.12 -9.67 11.78
CA ILE A 499 -28.47 -9.90 12.33
C ILE A 499 -28.58 -9.38 13.77
N ARG A 500 -27.53 -9.53 14.58
CA ARG A 500 -27.44 -8.98 15.93
C ARG A 500 -27.62 -7.47 15.96
N TYR A 501 -27.11 -6.74 14.96
CA TYR A 501 -27.30 -5.29 14.79
C TYR A 501 -28.77 -4.86 14.82
N PHE A 502 -29.70 -5.66 14.28
CA PHE A 502 -31.12 -5.31 14.33
C PHE A 502 -31.74 -5.37 15.74
N TYR A 503 -31.07 -6.05 16.68
CA TYR A 503 -31.46 -6.15 18.08
C TYR A 503 -30.72 -5.16 18.98
N SER A 504 -29.43 -4.93 18.72
CA SER A 504 -28.57 -4.08 19.54
C SER A 504 -28.50 -2.63 19.06
N ARG A 505 -28.79 -2.38 17.77
CA ARG A 505 -28.48 -1.12 17.06
C ARG A 505 -27.00 -0.74 17.18
N ARG A 506 -26.14 -1.73 17.43
CA ARG A 506 -24.70 -1.54 17.65
C ARG A 506 -23.91 -2.61 16.92
N LEU A 507 -22.91 -2.19 16.14
CA LEU A 507 -22.03 -3.09 15.40
C LEU A 507 -20.60 -2.54 15.34
N ASN A 508 -19.63 -3.40 15.61
CA ASN A 508 -18.22 -3.09 15.42
C ASN A 508 -17.80 -3.59 14.03
N VAL A 509 -17.26 -2.69 13.21
CA VAL A 509 -16.81 -2.96 11.85
C VAL A 509 -15.31 -2.71 11.76
N SER A 510 -14.58 -3.70 11.23
CA SER A 510 -13.16 -3.59 10.90
C SER A 510 -12.98 -3.30 9.41
N LEU A 511 -11.80 -2.82 9.00
CA LEU A 511 -11.47 -2.63 7.57
C LEU A 511 -11.50 -3.94 6.76
N THR A 512 -11.31 -5.09 7.41
CA THR A 512 -11.40 -6.41 6.76
C THR A 512 -12.84 -6.90 6.59
N SER A 513 -13.75 -6.48 7.47
CA SER A 513 -15.16 -6.89 7.45
C SER A 513 -16.08 -5.88 6.77
N VAL A 514 -15.66 -4.61 6.64
CA VAL A 514 -16.48 -3.49 6.12
C VAL A 514 -17.14 -3.80 4.79
N LYS A 515 -16.43 -4.44 3.85
CA LYS A 515 -16.98 -4.81 2.54
C LYS A 515 -18.16 -5.78 2.67
N CYS A 516 -18.04 -6.77 3.54
CA CYS A 516 -19.10 -7.75 3.75
C CYS A 516 -20.28 -7.17 4.51
N VAL A 517 -20.03 -6.37 5.55
CA VAL A 517 -21.11 -5.68 6.28
C VAL A 517 -21.85 -4.71 5.37
N HIS A 518 -21.14 -3.95 4.53
CA HIS A 518 -21.74 -3.07 3.53
C HIS A 518 -22.59 -3.85 2.50
N LYS A 519 -22.06 -4.97 1.96
CA LYS A 519 -22.83 -5.84 1.04
C LYS A 519 -24.15 -6.31 1.65
N LEU A 520 -24.12 -6.75 2.92
CA LEU A 520 -25.32 -7.20 3.62
C LEU A 520 -26.28 -6.03 3.88
N ALA A 521 -25.77 -4.89 4.32
CA ALA A 521 -26.58 -3.70 4.57
C ALA A 521 -27.29 -3.22 3.29
N SER A 522 -26.57 -3.16 2.17
CA SER A 522 -27.12 -2.84 0.85
C SER A 522 -28.15 -3.86 0.37
N ALA A 523 -27.86 -5.17 0.51
CA ALA A 523 -28.76 -6.24 0.04
C ALA A 523 -30.08 -6.33 0.83
N TYR A 524 -30.06 -5.96 2.11
CA TYR A 524 -31.21 -6.10 3.02
C TYR A 524 -31.72 -4.77 3.56
N GLY A 525 -31.37 -3.63 2.94
CA GLY A 525 -31.97 -2.32 3.17
C GLY A 525 -31.65 -1.66 4.52
N ALA A 526 -30.48 -1.96 5.11
CA ALA A 526 -30.00 -1.27 6.31
C ALA A 526 -29.24 0.01 5.93
N GLU A 527 -29.96 1.07 5.57
CA GLU A 527 -29.42 2.32 5.01
C GLU A 527 -28.42 3.06 5.93
N GLN A 528 -28.66 3.11 7.25
CA GLN A 528 -27.76 3.80 8.18
C GLN A 528 -26.45 3.01 8.34
N LEU A 529 -26.56 1.69 8.45
CA LEU A 529 -25.39 0.83 8.51
C LEU A 529 -24.61 0.84 7.18
N GLN A 530 -25.32 0.85 6.06
CA GLN A 530 -24.73 0.99 4.73
C GLN A 530 -23.97 2.32 4.62
N SER A 531 -24.59 3.44 4.95
CA SER A 531 -23.97 4.77 4.92
C SER A 531 -22.75 4.86 5.84
N PHE A 532 -22.82 4.29 7.04
CA PHE A 532 -21.67 4.19 7.94
C PHE A 532 -20.53 3.40 7.31
N CYS A 533 -20.79 2.21 6.77
CA CYS A 533 -19.76 1.40 6.11
C CYS A 533 -19.21 2.07 4.85
N ALA A 534 -20.06 2.78 4.10
CA ALA A 534 -19.67 3.56 2.94
C ALA A 534 -18.63 4.63 3.32
N SER A 535 -18.84 5.32 4.43
CA SER A 535 -17.88 6.31 4.95
C SER A 535 -16.54 5.69 5.37
N LEU A 536 -16.53 4.45 5.86
CA LEU A 536 -15.31 3.77 6.26
C LEU A 536 -14.43 3.37 5.06
N PHE A 537 -14.98 3.22 3.86
CA PHE A 537 -14.17 3.00 2.67
C PHE A 537 -13.28 4.21 2.34
N ALA A 538 -13.59 5.40 2.84
CA ALA A 538 -12.70 6.57 2.72
C ALA A 538 -11.32 6.34 3.35
N ILE A 539 -11.20 5.41 4.31
CA ILE A 539 -9.91 4.99 4.90
C ILE A 539 -9.08 4.17 3.89
N LEU A 540 -9.73 3.40 3.00
CA LEU A 540 -9.05 2.50 2.08
C LEU A 540 -8.56 3.20 0.80
N LEU A 541 -9.26 4.26 0.36
CA LEU A 541 -8.94 4.96 -0.89
C LEU A 541 -7.49 5.48 -0.96
N PRO A 542 -6.91 6.08 0.11
CA PRO A 542 -5.56 6.62 0.06
C PRO A 542 -4.43 5.59 0.20
N GLU A 543 -4.75 4.35 0.55
CA GLU A 543 -3.76 3.28 0.76
C GLU A 543 -3.21 2.71 -0.56
N ASP A 544 -3.92 2.94 -1.68
CA ASP A 544 -3.54 2.41 -2.99
C ASP A 544 -2.99 3.51 -3.93
N PRO A 545 -1.65 3.61 -4.10
CA PRO A 545 -1.05 4.60 -5.00
C PRO A 545 -1.28 4.29 -6.49
N SER A 546 -1.74 3.09 -6.84
CA SER A 546 -2.02 2.70 -8.24
C SER A 546 -3.37 3.20 -8.75
N PHE A 547 -4.23 3.68 -7.86
CA PHE A 547 -5.63 4.06 -8.13
C PHE A 547 -6.54 2.92 -8.58
N GLN A 548 -6.12 1.65 -8.51
CA GLN A 548 -6.97 0.52 -8.84
C GLN A 548 -8.13 0.35 -7.84
N THR A 549 -7.84 0.47 -6.54
CA THR A 549 -8.80 0.35 -5.44
C THR A 549 -9.92 1.39 -5.53
N PRO A 550 -9.65 2.70 -5.73
CA PRO A 550 -10.70 3.68 -6.01
C PRO A 550 -11.59 3.35 -7.21
N LEU A 551 -11.02 2.81 -8.30
CA LEU A 551 -11.80 2.44 -9.49
C LEU A 551 -12.67 1.20 -9.24
N ASP A 552 -12.13 0.20 -8.54
CA ASP A 552 -12.85 -1.02 -8.18
C ASP A 552 -13.98 -0.70 -7.18
N LEU A 553 -13.72 0.19 -6.21
CA LEU A 553 -14.74 0.66 -5.26
C LEU A 553 -15.82 1.50 -5.95
N TYR A 554 -15.46 2.33 -6.93
CA TYR A 554 -16.46 3.05 -7.75
C TYR A 554 -17.34 2.07 -8.54
N ALA A 555 -16.76 1.06 -9.19
CA ALA A 555 -17.52 0.03 -9.88
C ALA A 555 -18.44 -0.75 -8.92
N TYR A 556 -17.94 -1.04 -7.72
CA TYR A 556 -18.71 -1.67 -6.65
C TYR A 556 -19.86 -0.78 -6.14
N ALA A 557 -19.63 0.53 -5.99
CA ALA A 557 -20.65 1.50 -5.61
C ALA A 557 -21.79 1.54 -6.61
N LEU A 558 -21.48 1.58 -7.92
CA LEU A 558 -22.48 1.50 -8.98
C LEU A 558 -23.27 0.18 -8.95
N ALA A 559 -22.58 -0.94 -8.70
CA ALA A 559 -23.24 -2.25 -8.61
C ALA A 559 -24.17 -2.36 -7.40
N THR A 560 -23.88 -1.64 -6.31
CA THR A 560 -24.68 -1.62 -5.07
C THR A 560 -25.64 -0.43 -4.99
N GLN A 561 -25.63 0.46 -5.98
CA GLN A 561 -26.41 1.71 -6.01
C GLN A 561 -26.19 2.58 -4.77
N ASP A 562 -24.95 2.67 -4.30
CA ASP A 562 -24.59 3.48 -3.14
C ASP A 562 -24.10 4.88 -3.56
N PRO A 563 -24.92 5.93 -3.41
CA PRO A 563 -24.55 7.28 -3.82
C PRO A 563 -23.48 7.91 -2.92
N VAL A 564 -23.37 7.47 -1.65
CA VAL A 564 -22.38 8.00 -0.71
C VAL A 564 -21.00 7.48 -1.08
N LEU A 565 -20.88 6.17 -1.31
CA LEU A 565 -19.63 5.56 -1.74
C LEU A 565 -19.23 6.02 -3.15
N GLU A 566 -20.19 6.17 -4.06
CA GLU A 566 -19.94 6.73 -5.39
C GLU A 566 -19.31 8.12 -5.29
N GLU A 567 -19.93 9.02 -4.51
CA GLU A 567 -19.44 10.38 -4.34
C GLU A 567 -18.08 10.42 -3.65
N LEU A 568 -17.82 9.57 -2.65
CA LEU A 568 -16.50 9.47 -2.01
C LEU A 568 -15.40 9.06 -3.00
N CYS A 569 -15.66 8.06 -3.84
CA CYS A 569 -14.71 7.62 -4.86
C CYS A 569 -14.46 8.73 -5.90
N VAL A 570 -15.53 9.34 -6.40
CA VAL A 570 -15.46 10.43 -7.38
C VAL A 570 -14.71 11.63 -6.81
N GLN A 571 -14.98 12.02 -5.56
CA GLN A 571 -14.33 13.12 -4.87
C GLN A 571 -12.83 12.86 -4.69
N PHE A 572 -12.45 11.68 -4.22
CA PHE A 572 -11.05 11.29 -4.04
C PHE A 572 -10.27 11.35 -5.38
N LEU A 573 -10.85 10.76 -6.43
CA LEU A 573 -10.29 10.78 -7.77
C LEU A 573 -10.20 12.19 -8.34
N ALA A 574 -11.19 13.05 -8.07
CA ALA A 574 -11.20 14.43 -8.54
C ALA A 574 -10.11 15.30 -7.89
N TRP A 575 -9.92 15.16 -6.58
CA TRP A 575 -8.87 15.88 -5.84
C TRP A 575 -7.46 15.37 -6.14
N ASN A 576 -7.33 14.12 -6.58
CA ASN A 576 -6.05 13.50 -6.91
C ASN A 576 -5.88 13.24 -8.41
N PHE A 577 -6.63 13.96 -9.24
CA PHE A 577 -6.71 13.68 -10.68
C PHE A 577 -5.36 13.80 -11.39
N LYS A 578 -4.50 14.76 -11.00
CA LYS A 578 -3.13 14.85 -11.50
C LYS A 578 -2.36 13.53 -11.30
N ALA A 579 -2.43 12.95 -10.11
CA ALA A 579 -1.76 11.69 -9.81
C ALA A 579 -2.42 10.53 -10.59
N LEU A 580 -3.75 10.51 -10.69
CA LEU A 580 -4.49 9.54 -11.50
C LEU A 580 -4.03 9.52 -12.96
N THR A 581 -3.89 10.69 -13.61
CA THR A 581 -3.43 10.77 -15.03
C THR A 581 -2.01 10.27 -15.26
N GLN A 582 -1.23 10.09 -14.19
CA GLN A 582 0.15 9.59 -14.22
C GLN A 582 0.25 8.13 -13.77
N ALA A 583 -0.85 7.54 -13.30
CA ALA A 583 -0.90 6.17 -12.80
C ALA A 583 -1.15 5.16 -13.92
N GLU A 584 -0.77 3.90 -13.69
CA GLU A 584 -1.00 2.80 -14.63
C GLU A 584 -2.48 2.52 -14.86
N ALA A 585 -3.35 2.88 -13.91
CA ALA A 585 -4.80 2.71 -14.02
C ALA A 585 -5.48 3.74 -14.94
N TRP A 586 -4.78 4.80 -15.39
CA TRP A 586 -5.37 5.85 -16.22
C TRP A 586 -6.11 5.33 -17.48
N PRO A 587 -5.55 4.40 -18.27
CA PRO A 587 -6.23 3.87 -19.45
C PRO A 587 -7.45 2.99 -19.10
N ALA A 588 -7.52 2.48 -17.86
CA ALA A 588 -8.63 1.66 -17.39
C ALA A 588 -9.87 2.51 -17.02
N VAL A 589 -9.70 3.81 -16.78
CA VAL A 589 -10.80 4.72 -16.36
C VAL A 589 -11.98 4.66 -17.36
N PRO A 590 -13.21 4.36 -16.89
CA PRO A 590 -14.39 4.32 -17.75
C PRO A 590 -14.80 5.70 -18.30
N THR A 591 -15.34 5.75 -19.53
CA THR A 591 -15.87 6.98 -20.15
C THR A 591 -16.91 7.68 -19.29
N ALA A 592 -17.80 6.90 -18.64
CA ALA A 592 -18.84 7.44 -17.77
C ALA A 592 -18.26 8.17 -16.56
N LEU A 593 -17.29 7.55 -15.88
CA LEU A 593 -16.60 8.16 -14.73
C LEU A 593 -15.83 9.41 -15.15
N LEU A 594 -15.11 9.36 -16.28
CA LEU A 594 -14.37 10.51 -16.76
C LEU A 594 -15.29 11.69 -17.07
N ARG A 595 -16.49 11.45 -17.62
CA ARG A 595 -17.50 12.50 -17.85
C ARG A 595 -17.97 13.14 -16.53
N VAL A 596 -18.15 12.35 -15.48
CA VAL A 596 -18.51 12.84 -14.14
C VAL A 596 -17.36 13.70 -13.58
N LEU A 597 -16.13 13.19 -13.59
CA LEU A 597 -14.93 13.91 -13.12
C LEU A 597 -14.73 15.25 -13.85
N LEU A 598 -14.80 15.23 -15.20
CA LEU A 598 -14.67 16.43 -16.02
C LEU A 598 -15.80 17.45 -15.78
N SER A 599 -16.93 17.05 -15.21
CA SER A 599 -18.01 17.98 -14.89
C SER A 599 -17.79 18.70 -13.55
N ARG A 600 -16.84 18.26 -12.70
CA ARG A 600 -16.65 18.84 -11.34
C ARG A 600 -15.83 20.12 -11.34
N SER A 601 -16.33 21.17 -10.69
CA SER A 601 -15.58 22.40 -10.41
C SER A 601 -14.35 22.16 -9.53
N GLU A 602 -14.48 21.25 -8.55
CA GLU A 602 -13.45 20.85 -7.57
C GLU A 602 -12.40 19.86 -8.14
N LEU A 603 -12.33 19.68 -9.45
CA LEU A 603 -11.33 18.81 -10.09
C LEU A 603 -9.93 19.45 -10.03
N ALA A 604 -8.99 18.79 -9.37
CA ALA A 604 -7.64 19.29 -9.15
C ALA A 604 -6.68 18.90 -10.28
N VAL A 605 -6.32 19.89 -11.10
CA VAL A 605 -5.52 19.70 -12.32
C VAL A 605 -4.47 20.81 -12.46
N PRO A 606 -3.34 20.61 -13.14
CA PRO A 606 -2.38 21.70 -13.35
C PRO A 606 -2.97 22.89 -14.13
N SER A 607 -3.73 22.60 -15.19
CA SER A 607 -4.43 23.54 -16.06
C SER A 607 -5.46 22.79 -16.94
N GLU A 608 -6.36 23.49 -17.64
CA GLU A 608 -7.23 22.85 -18.64
C GLU A 608 -6.45 22.28 -19.83
N LEU A 609 -5.33 22.90 -20.20
CA LEU A 609 -4.46 22.36 -21.24
C LEU A 609 -3.93 20.99 -20.81
N ALA A 610 -3.43 20.88 -19.59
CA ALA A 610 -2.95 19.60 -19.05
C ALA A 610 -4.06 18.53 -19.02
N LEU A 611 -5.28 18.94 -18.66
CA LEU A 611 -6.45 18.07 -18.68
C LEU A 611 -6.78 17.58 -20.10
N LEU A 612 -6.78 18.47 -21.08
CA LEU A 612 -7.03 18.14 -22.48
C LEU A 612 -5.94 17.23 -23.07
N THR A 613 -4.67 17.48 -22.74
CA THR A 613 -3.56 16.61 -23.15
C THR A 613 -3.66 15.21 -22.53
N ALA A 614 -4.09 15.11 -21.26
CA ALA A 614 -4.29 13.82 -20.62
C ALA A 614 -5.45 13.04 -21.27
N LEU A 615 -6.52 13.75 -21.66
CA LEU A 615 -7.65 13.18 -22.40
C LEU A 615 -7.25 12.68 -23.80
N ASP A 616 -6.35 13.40 -24.49
CA ASP A 616 -5.81 12.97 -25.79
C ASP A 616 -5.05 11.65 -25.66
N VAL A 617 -4.13 11.55 -24.69
CA VAL A 617 -3.38 10.31 -24.39
C VAL A 617 -4.35 9.16 -24.03
N TRP A 618 -5.31 9.42 -23.15
CA TRP A 618 -6.31 8.42 -22.75
C TRP A 618 -7.12 7.91 -23.96
N SER A 619 -7.50 8.81 -24.87
CA SER A 619 -8.30 8.45 -26.04
C SER A 619 -7.54 7.56 -27.03
N GLN A 620 -6.22 7.74 -27.16
CA GLN A 620 -5.37 6.94 -28.04
C GLN A 620 -5.29 5.48 -27.56
N GLU A 621 -5.24 5.27 -26.25
CA GLU A 621 -5.16 3.93 -25.66
C GLU A 621 -6.53 3.24 -25.55
N LYS A 622 -7.57 3.97 -25.11
CA LYS A 622 -8.91 3.39 -24.92
C LYS A 622 -9.68 3.18 -26.22
N GLN A 623 -9.40 4.01 -27.24
CA GLN A 623 -10.13 4.06 -28.51
C GLN A 623 -11.66 4.15 -28.34
N PRO A 624 -12.16 5.16 -27.60
CA PRO A 624 -13.60 5.37 -27.40
C PRO A 624 -14.30 5.75 -28.71
N SER A 625 -15.64 5.65 -28.73
CA SER A 625 -16.41 6.09 -29.90
C SER A 625 -16.33 7.62 -30.09
N HIS A 626 -16.50 8.06 -31.33
CA HIS A 626 -16.48 9.49 -31.71
C HIS A 626 -17.42 10.35 -30.85
N ARG A 627 -18.67 9.89 -30.63
CA ARG A 627 -19.65 10.58 -29.76
C ARG A 627 -19.22 10.66 -28.29
N GLU A 628 -18.54 9.64 -27.79
CA GLU A 628 -18.05 9.67 -26.40
C GLU A 628 -16.96 10.72 -26.23
N VAL A 629 -16.02 10.81 -27.18
CA VAL A 629 -14.98 11.85 -27.17
C VAL A 629 -15.59 13.23 -27.25
N GLU A 630 -16.55 13.47 -28.16
CA GLU A 630 -17.27 14.74 -28.23
C GLU A 630 -17.89 15.11 -26.86
N SER A 631 -18.56 14.15 -26.21
CA SER A 631 -19.17 14.37 -24.89
C SER A 631 -18.15 14.72 -23.79
N LEU A 632 -16.91 14.27 -23.91
CA LEU A 632 -15.83 14.56 -22.96
C LEU A 632 -15.17 15.91 -23.26
N VAL A 633 -14.85 16.18 -24.53
CA VAL A 633 -14.27 17.45 -24.98
C VAL A 633 -15.22 18.61 -24.72
N GLU A 634 -16.54 18.38 -24.78
CA GLU A 634 -17.54 19.39 -24.42
C GLU A 634 -17.41 19.89 -22.98
N LYS A 635 -16.89 19.07 -22.07
CA LYS A 635 -16.68 19.40 -20.64
C LYS A 635 -15.35 20.12 -20.37
N ILE A 636 -14.46 20.21 -21.35
CA ILE A 636 -13.20 20.96 -21.24
C ILE A 636 -13.48 22.46 -21.35
N ARG A 637 -12.86 23.24 -20.46
CA ARG A 637 -13.11 24.69 -20.33
C ARG A 637 -12.12 25.47 -21.18
N PHE A 638 -12.30 25.43 -22.51
CA PHE A 638 -11.45 26.14 -23.48
C PHE A 638 -11.20 27.63 -23.14
N PRO A 639 -12.18 28.40 -22.61
CA PRO A 639 -11.93 29.78 -22.16
C PRO A 639 -10.88 29.95 -21.04
N MET A 640 -10.46 28.86 -20.39
CA MET A 640 -9.40 28.85 -19.37
C MET A 640 -8.03 28.39 -19.93
N ILE A 641 -7.92 28.15 -21.24
CA ILE A 641 -6.67 27.83 -21.95
C ILE A 641 -6.14 29.14 -22.57
N LEU A 642 -4.84 29.41 -22.45
CA LEU A 642 -4.26 30.66 -22.96
C LEU A 642 -4.37 30.74 -24.50
N PRO A 643 -4.49 31.95 -25.10
CA PRO A 643 -4.58 32.09 -26.55
C PRO A 643 -3.42 31.48 -27.34
N GLU A 644 -2.21 31.53 -26.79
CA GLU A 644 -1.02 30.89 -27.37
C GLU A 644 -1.20 29.36 -27.43
N ASP A 645 -1.58 28.75 -26.31
CA ASP A 645 -1.84 27.32 -26.22
C ASP A 645 -3.00 26.86 -27.12
N LEU A 646 -4.08 27.68 -27.22
CA LEU A 646 -5.22 27.42 -28.10
C LEU A 646 -4.81 27.32 -29.58
N PHE A 647 -3.86 28.16 -30.02
CA PHE A 647 -3.34 28.12 -31.38
C PHE A 647 -2.48 26.87 -31.64
N GLU A 648 -1.76 26.41 -30.63
CA GLU A 648 -0.87 25.25 -30.72
C GLU A 648 -1.61 23.91 -30.73
N LEU A 649 -2.88 23.85 -30.28
CA LEU A 649 -3.66 22.61 -30.22
C LEU A 649 -3.71 21.84 -31.54
N GLN A 650 -3.81 22.54 -32.68
CA GLN A 650 -3.88 21.93 -34.01
C GLN A 650 -2.60 21.17 -34.42
N PHE A 651 -1.46 21.51 -33.79
CA PHE A 651 -0.18 20.88 -34.08
C PHE A 651 0.15 19.77 -33.08
N ASN A 652 -0.34 19.89 -31.85
CA ASN A 652 0.09 19.06 -30.73
C ASN A 652 -0.92 17.99 -30.30
N LEU A 653 -2.19 18.08 -30.72
CA LEU A 653 -3.25 17.13 -30.31
C LEU A 653 -3.77 16.28 -31.46
N SER A 654 -3.82 14.96 -31.23
CA SER A 654 -4.43 14.02 -32.17
C SER A 654 -5.96 14.19 -32.26
N LEU A 655 -6.59 14.55 -31.14
CA LEU A 655 -8.03 14.78 -31.03
C LEU A 655 -8.51 15.98 -31.86
N PHE A 656 -7.64 16.95 -32.13
CA PHE A 656 -8.00 18.11 -32.95
C PHE A 656 -8.45 17.69 -34.35
N TRP A 657 -7.66 16.87 -35.04
CA TRP A 657 -7.93 16.48 -36.42
C TRP A 657 -9.11 15.51 -36.55
N SER A 658 -9.38 14.72 -35.52
CA SER A 658 -10.54 13.81 -35.51
C SER A 658 -11.87 14.51 -35.19
N HIS A 659 -11.82 15.69 -34.57
CA HIS A 659 -12.99 16.45 -34.12
C HIS A 659 -12.89 17.95 -34.46
N GLU A 660 -12.36 18.26 -35.64
CA GLU A 660 -11.96 19.62 -36.04
C GLU A 660 -13.09 20.66 -35.85
N ALA A 661 -14.31 20.34 -36.28
CA ALA A 661 -15.45 21.25 -36.17
C ALA A 661 -15.79 21.62 -34.71
N LEU A 662 -15.68 20.65 -33.78
CA LEU A 662 -15.92 20.89 -32.35
C LEU A 662 -14.82 21.77 -31.77
N PHE A 663 -13.55 21.46 -32.09
CA PHE A 663 -12.41 22.25 -31.62
C PHE A 663 -12.46 23.68 -32.17
N GLN A 664 -12.75 23.89 -33.46
CA GLN A 664 -12.89 25.22 -34.04
C GLN A 664 -13.98 26.04 -33.34
N LYS A 665 -15.15 25.42 -33.06
CA LYS A 665 -16.23 26.07 -32.32
C LYS A 665 -15.80 26.47 -30.91
N LYS A 666 -15.12 25.57 -30.18
CA LYS A 666 -14.66 25.81 -28.80
C LYS A 666 -13.52 26.82 -28.73
N ILE A 667 -12.58 26.80 -29.67
CA ILE A 667 -11.51 27.79 -29.80
C ILE A 667 -12.08 29.17 -30.08
N LEU A 668 -13.06 29.28 -31.00
CA LEU A 668 -13.71 30.56 -31.27
C LEU A 668 -14.38 31.14 -30.01
N GLN A 669 -15.11 30.30 -29.26
CA GLN A 669 -15.70 30.68 -27.98
C GLN A 669 -14.65 31.20 -26.98
N ALA A 670 -13.51 30.54 -26.88
CA ALA A 670 -12.43 30.96 -25.99
C ALA A 670 -11.76 32.26 -26.44
N LEU A 671 -11.48 32.41 -27.75
CA LEU A 671 -10.91 33.64 -28.29
C LEU A 671 -11.85 34.84 -28.09
N GLU A 672 -13.16 34.67 -28.25
CA GLU A 672 -14.15 35.70 -27.91
C GLU A 672 -14.00 36.12 -26.44
N PHE A 673 -13.89 35.16 -25.52
CA PHE A 673 -13.70 35.42 -24.08
C PHE A 673 -12.37 36.14 -23.73
N HIS A 674 -11.29 35.82 -24.46
CA HIS A 674 -9.99 36.45 -24.22
C HIS A 674 -9.87 37.86 -24.82
N THR A 675 -10.66 38.19 -25.85
CA THR A 675 -10.44 39.42 -26.64
C THR A 675 -11.54 40.45 -26.48
N VAL A 676 -12.78 40.04 -26.22
CA VAL A 676 -13.93 40.95 -26.13
C VAL A 676 -14.14 41.38 -24.68
N PRO A 677 -14.31 42.69 -24.40
CA PRO A 677 -14.68 43.16 -23.07
C PRO A 677 -15.93 42.45 -22.56
N LEU A 678 -15.83 41.91 -21.36
CA LEU A 678 -16.83 41.03 -20.75
C LEU A 678 -18.24 41.64 -20.70
N ARG A 679 -18.35 42.95 -20.50
CA ARG A 679 -19.63 43.67 -20.50
C ARG A 679 -20.36 43.55 -21.84
N LEU A 680 -19.63 43.61 -22.95
CA LEU A 680 -20.19 43.45 -24.29
C LEU A 680 -20.60 42.01 -24.56
N LEU A 681 -19.78 41.06 -24.10
CA LEU A 681 -20.10 39.63 -24.16
C LEU A 681 -21.39 39.31 -23.41
N ALA A 682 -21.53 39.76 -22.17
CA ALA A 682 -22.75 39.56 -21.38
C ALA A 682 -23.97 40.21 -22.05
N GLN A 683 -23.84 41.43 -22.57
CA GLN A 683 -24.94 42.18 -23.19
C GLN A 683 -25.44 41.57 -24.50
N TYR A 684 -24.53 41.18 -25.40
CA TYR A 684 -24.89 40.79 -26.78
C TYR A 684 -24.94 39.27 -27.01
N ARG A 685 -24.22 38.47 -26.22
CA ARG A 685 -24.25 37.01 -26.30
C ARG A 685 -25.10 36.37 -25.20
N GLY A 686 -25.62 37.15 -24.25
CA GLY A 686 -26.33 36.60 -23.08
C GLY A 686 -25.43 35.71 -22.22
N LEU A 687 -24.13 35.99 -22.22
CA LEU A 687 -23.13 35.15 -21.57
C LEU A 687 -23.34 35.10 -20.06
N ASN A 688 -23.61 33.90 -19.56
CA ASN A 688 -23.69 33.66 -18.13
C ASN A 688 -22.34 33.19 -17.59
N LEU A 689 -21.66 34.08 -16.87
CA LEU A 689 -20.33 33.82 -16.31
C LEU A 689 -20.36 32.88 -15.11
N THR A 690 -21.55 32.49 -14.65
CA THR A 690 -21.70 31.41 -13.68
C THR A 690 -21.64 30.02 -14.33
N GLU A 691 -21.61 29.93 -15.66
CA GLU A 691 -21.42 28.65 -16.34
C GLU A 691 -20.01 28.11 -16.11
N ASP A 692 -19.91 26.79 -15.94
CA ASP A 692 -18.65 26.08 -15.69
C ASP A 692 -17.56 26.40 -16.71
N ALA A 693 -17.93 26.63 -17.98
CA ALA A 693 -16.99 26.95 -19.05
C ALA A 693 -16.16 28.21 -18.78
N TYR A 694 -16.65 29.12 -17.93
CA TYR A 694 -16.03 30.41 -17.61
C TYR A 694 -15.48 30.48 -16.18
N GLN A 695 -15.52 29.36 -15.44
CA GLN A 695 -14.98 29.28 -14.10
C GLN A 695 -13.71 28.44 -14.08
N PRO A 696 -12.64 28.88 -13.40
CA PRO A 696 -11.48 28.04 -13.19
C PRO A 696 -11.83 26.83 -12.30
N ARG A 697 -11.11 25.73 -12.47
CA ARG A 697 -11.11 24.60 -11.52
C ARG A 697 -10.05 24.82 -10.45
N LEU A 698 -9.72 23.78 -9.68
CA LEU A 698 -8.60 23.81 -8.75
C LEU A 698 -7.26 23.69 -9.50
N TYR A 699 -6.80 24.79 -10.11
CA TYR A 699 -5.54 24.81 -10.87
C TYR A 699 -4.30 24.76 -9.96
N THR A 700 -3.58 23.65 -10.03
CA THR A 700 -2.40 23.34 -9.19
C THR A 700 -1.07 23.77 -9.82
N SER A 701 -1.09 24.46 -10.95
CA SER A 701 0.13 25.06 -11.53
C SER A 701 0.61 26.24 -10.68
N PRO A 702 1.93 26.56 -10.70
CA PRO A 702 2.48 27.69 -9.95
C PRO A 702 1.90 29.05 -10.35
N THR A 703 1.28 29.15 -11.52
CA THR A 703 0.60 30.37 -12.00
C THR A 703 -0.63 30.71 -11.17
N TRP A 704 -1.30 29.71 -10.60
CA TRP A 704 -2.57 29.86 -9.88
C TRP A 704 -2.55 29.26 -8.48
N SER A 705 -1.41 28.72 -8.03
CA SER A 705 -1.29 28.10 -6.72
C SER A 705 0.09 28.25 -6.10
N ALA A 706 0.14 28.13 -4.78
CA ALA A 706 1.37 28.05 -4.02
C ALA A 706 1.22 27.09 -2.84
N SER A 707 2.34 26.51 -2.38
CA SER A 707 2.34 25.55 -1.28
C SER A 707 3.10 26.07 -0.06
N VAL A 708 2.68 25.68 1.14
CA VAL A 708 3.42 25.92 2.38
C VAL A 708 3.50 24.61 3.17
N SER A 709 4.55 24.42 3.95
CA SER A 709 4.73 23.23 4.79
C SER A 709 4.68 23.59 6.26
N SER A 710 4.15 22.67 7.07
CA SER A 710 4.18 22.76 8.54
C SER A 710 5.62 22.74 9.10
N ASN A 711 6.59 22.18 8.36
CA ASN A 711 7.99 22.02 8.78
C ASN A 711 8.93 23.20 8.42
N SER A 712 8.41 24.41 8.24
CA SER A 712 9.19 25.61 7.87
C SER A 712 10.23 26.10 8.92
N ARG A 713 10.65 25.24 9.87
CA ARG A 713 11.75 25.50 10.82
C ARG A 713 13.05 24.74 10.55
N ALA A 714 13.11 23.83 9.58
CA ALA A 714 14.33 23.05 9.32
C ALA A 714 15.02 23.46 8.01
N LEU A 715 15.80 24.55 8.04
CA LEU A 715 17.04 24.79 7.26
C LEU A 715 17.67 26.15 7.67
N SER A 716 18.67 26.11 8.56
CA SER A 716 19.81 27.04 8.74
C SER A 716 19.63 28.58 8.69
N ARG A 717 19.67 29.20 9.89
CA ARG A 717 20.53 30.32 10.35
C ARG A 717 20.59 31.69 9.63
N TYR A 718 19.89 31.97 8.54
CA TYR A 718 19.70 33.35 8.03
C TYR A 718 18.31 33.50 7.40
N TRP A 719 17.41 34.25 8.06
CA TRP A 719 16.13 34.76 7.56
C TRP A 719 15.26 33.76 6.76
N ASN A 720 14.56 32.83 7.42
CA ASN A 720 13.50 32.05 6.77
C ASN A 720 12.12 32.50 7.27
N ASP A 721 11.37 33.10 6.35
CA ASP A 721 10.01 33.58 6.54
C ASP A 721 9.03 32.40 6.30
N PRO A 722 8.15 32.00 7.24
CA PRO A 722 7.06 31.03 7.01
C PRO A 722 6.00 31.56 6.02
N TYR A 723 6.26 32.73 5.45
CA TYR A 723 5.53 33.47 4.46
C TYR A 723 5.98 33.09 3.05
N ARG A 724 5.03 32.74 2.20
CA ARG A 724 5.27 32.51 0.77
C ARG A 724 4.49 33.53 -0.04
N SER A 725 5.21 34.46 -0.67
CA SER A 725 4.63 35.35 -1.67
C SER A 725 4.64 34.73 -3.06
N PHE A 726 3.57 34.96 -3.79
CA PHE A 726 3.45 34.56 -5.20
C PHE A 726 2.52 35.52 -5.95
N GLN A 727 2.54 35.47 -7.27
CA GLN A 727 1.73 36.34 -8.11
C GLN A 727 0.90 35.54 -9.09
N THR A 728 -0.38 35.88 -9.20
CA THR A 728 -1.28 35.30 -10.21
C THR A 728 -1.74 36.40 -11.16
N PRO A 729 -2.13 36.09 -12.41
CA PRO A 729 -2.97 36.98 -13.18
C PRO A 729 -4.22 37.31 -12.38
N GLN A 730 -4.79 38.49 -12.62
CA GLN A 730 -6.03 38.88 -11.98
C GLN A 730 -7.21 37.99 -12.41
N HIS A 731 -7.21 37.57 -13.67
CA HIS A 731 -8.23 36.74 -14.30
C HIS A 731 -7.57 35.89 -15.41
N PRO A 732 -8.07 34.67 -15.73
CA PRO A 732 -7.58 33.85 -16.84
C PRO A 732 -7.66 34.50 -18.22
N SER A 733 -8.41 35.58 -18.37
CA SER A 733 -8.58 36.25 -19.67
C SER A 733 -7.29 36.99 -20.06
N PHE A 734 -7.01 37.03 -21.35
CA PHE A 734 -5.77 37.61 -21.89
C PHE A 734 -5.68 39.11 -21.60
N LEU A 735 -6.84 39.79 -21.50
CA LEU A 735 -6.94 41.20 -21.11
C LEU A 735 -6.25 41.52 -19.77
N PHE A 736 -6.11 40.53 -18.89
CA PHE A 736 -5.55 40.67 -17.55
C PHE A 736 -4.16 40.04 -17.39
N GLN A 737 -3.52 39.59 -18.47
CA GLN A 737 -2.23 38.88 -18.41
C GLN A 737 -1.11 39.72 -17.75
N THR A 738 -1.16 41.05 -17.95
CA THR A 738 -0.21 42.01 -17.38
C THR A 738 -0.62 42.51 -15.99
N MET A 739 -1.87 42.30 -15.58
CA MET A 739 -2.38 42.68 -14.26
C MET A 739 -2.14 41.56 -13.27
N ARG A 740 -1.04 41.66 -12.52
CA ARG A 740 -0.64 40.67 -11.52
C ARG A 740 -1.12 41.08 -10.14
N ILE A 741 -1.70 40.12 -9.43
CA ILE A 741 -2.09 40.27 -8.02
C ILE A 741 -1.06 39.55 -7.17
N SER A 742 -0.57 40.23 -6.13
CA SER A 742 0.38 39.65 -5.19
C SER A 742 -0.37 39.03 -4.02
N TRP A 743 -0.11 37.75 -3.80
CA TRP A 743 -0.69 36.95 -2.72
C TRP A 743 0.39 36.58 -1.73
N SER A 744 -0.03 36.44 -0.48
CA SER A 744 0.83 35.96 0.58
C SER A 744 0.16 34.88 1.40
N LEU A 745 0.78 33.72 1.38
CA LEU A 745 0.35 32.51 2.07
C LEU A 745 1.20 32.27 3.32
N VAL A 746 0.57 31.99 4.45
CA VAL A 746 1.25 31.69 5.70
C VAL A 746 0.57 30.55 6.46
N TYR A 747 1.36 29.67 7.07
CA TYR A 747 0.88 28.65 8.00
C TYR A 747 0.90 29.19 9.43
N LEU A 748 -0.25 29.13 10.13
CA LEU A 748 -0.46 29.76 11.42
C LEU A 748 -0.77 28.68 12.48
N PRO A 749 0.26 28.10 13.13
CA PRO A 749 0.08 27.00 14.09
C PRO A 749 -0.47 27.44 15.45
N THR A 750 -0.38 28.72 15.81
CA THR A 750 -0.71 29.23 17.14
C THR A 750 -1.43 30.58 17.08
N VAL A 751 -2.17 30.93 18.14
CA VAL A 751 -2.79 32.26 18.27
C VAL A 751 -1.73 33.37 18.18
N GLN A 752 -0.56 33.17 18.78
CA GLN A 752 0.55 34.14 18.69
C GLN A 752 1.02 34.35 17.25
N SER A 753 1.14 33.28 16.45
CA SER A 753 1.51 33.43 15.04
C SER A 753 0.48 34.22 14.26
N CYS A 754 -0.82 34.08 14.56
CA CYS A 754 -1.85 34.90 13.91
C CYS A 754 -1.61 36.40 14.13
N TRP A 755 -1.39 36.82 15.39
CA TRP A 755 -1.10 38.21 15.71
C TRP A 755 0.16 38.74 15.01
N ASN A 756 1.23 37.95 14.97
CA ASN A 756 2.49 38.33 14.33
C ASN A 756 2.32 38.60 12.83
N TYR A 757 1.38 37.93 12.17
CA TYR A 757 1.11 38.06 10.72
C TYR A 757 -0.15 38.88 10.41
N GLY A 758 -0.76 39.55 11.40
CA GLY A 758 -1.90 40.44 11.20
C GLY A 758 -3.26 39.74 11.06
N PHE A 759 -3.37 38.49 11.50
CA PHE A 759 -4.62 37.72 11.53
C PHE A 759 -5.21 37.71 12.95
N SER A 760 -6.54 37.75 13.05
CA SER A 760 -7.27 37.55 14.31
C SER A 760 -7.73 36.10 14.40
N CYS A 761 -7.23 35.37 15.41
CA CYS A 761 -7.57 33.96 15.63
C CYS A 761 -7.89 33.67 17.10
N SER A 762 -8.77 32.71 17.35
CA SER A 762 -9.01 32.12 18.67
C SER A 762 -8.32 30.76 18.83
N SER A 763 -8.26 30.24 20.05
CA SER A 763 -7.55 28.99 20.38
C SER A 763 -8.18 27.75 19.73
N ASP A 764 -9.47 27.80 19.45
CA ASP A 764 -10.25 26.76 18.76
C ASP A 764 -10.02 26.74 17.23
N GLU A 765 -9.64 27.88 16.63
CA GLU A 765 -9.42 27.99 15.18
C GLU A 765 -8.04 27.46 14.72
N VAL A 766 -6.99 27.55 15.55
CA VAL A 766 -5.62 27.19 15.16
C VAL A 766 -5.34 25.68 15.32
N PRO A 767 -4.53 25.02 14.46
CA PRO A 767 -3.79 25.59 13.32
C PRO A 767 -4.67 25.91 12.10
N LEU A 768 -4.30 26.95 11.35
CA LEU A 768 -4.98 27.38 10.12
C LEU A 768 -4.03 27.96 9.08
N LEU A 769 -4.53 28.23 7.88
CA LEU A 769 -3.81 28.93 6.81
C LEU A 769 -4.33 30.37 6.68
N GLY A 770 -3.39 31.32 6.61
CA GLY A 770 -3.67 32.71 6.30
C GLY A 770 -3.35 33.03 4.85
N LEU A 771 -4.26 33.71 4.16
CA LEU A 771 -4.07 34.19 2.79
C LEU A 771 -4.43 35.66 2.72
N SER A 772 -3.45 36.49 2.38
CA SER A 772 -3.65 37.92 2.15
C SER A 772 -3.42 38.29 0.69
N LYS A 773 -4.15 39.31 0.22
CA LYS A 773 -4.05 39.86 -1.12
C LYS A 773 -3.53 41.29 -1.04
N SER A 774 -2.59 41.64 -1.90
CA SER A 774 -2.04 43.00 -2.02
C SER A 774 -2.02 43.46 -3.48
N GLY A 775 -2.17 44.77 -3.67
CA GLY A 775 -2.31 45.40 -4.99
C GLY A 775 -3.78 45.67 -5.38
N TYR A 776 -3.96 46.46 -6.43
CA TYR A 776 -5.28 46.76 -6.97
C TYR A 776 -5.84 45.53 -7.71
N SER A 777 -7.09 45.18 -7.42
CA SER A 777 -7.89 44.25 -8.22
C SER A 777 -9.16 44.97 -8.65
N ASP A 778 -9.49 44.92 -9.94
CA ASP A 778 -10.80 45.27 -10.49
C ASP A 778 -11.95 44.77 -9.57
N PRO A 779 -12.86 45.65 -9.15
CA PRO A 779 -13.92 45.34 -8.20
C PRO A 779 -14.99 44.39 -8.78
N THR A 780 -14.98 44.12 -10.08
CA THR A 780 -15.89 43.17 -10.73
C THR A 780 -15.44 41.71 -10.60
N ILE A 781 -14.28 41.45 -9.98
CA ILE A 781 -13.69 40.11 -9.85
C ILE A 781 -13.60 39.69 -8.38
N GLY A 782 -14.33 38.62 -8.04
CA GLY A 782 -14.26 37.91 -6.77
C GLY A 782 -13.27 36.75 -6.81
N TYR A 783 -12.97 36.18 -5.64
CA TYR A 783 -12.05 35.06 -5.48
C TYR A 783 -12.65 34.02 -4.53
N GLU A 784 -12.76 32.78 -4.99
CA GLU A 784 -13.25 31.62 -4.23
C GLU A 784 -12.07 30.67 -3.94
N ASN A 785 -11.10 31.16 -3.15
CA ASN A 785 -9.85 30.44 -2.94
C ASN A 785 -10.05 29.16 -2.11
N LYS A 786 -9.25 28.13 -2.40
CA LYS A 786 -9.34 26.81 -1.75
C LYS A 786 -7.96 26.38 -1.25
N ALA A 787 -7.92 25.64 -0.16
CA ALA A 787 -6.73 25.01 0.38
C ALA A 787 -6.84 23.49 0.27
N LEU A 788 -5.92 22.88 -0.47
CA LEU A 788 -5.75 21.43 -0.56
C LEU A 788 -4.83 21.00 0.58
N MET A 789 -5.32 20.09 1.43
CA MET A 789 -4.60 19.52 2.56
C MET A 789 -3.89 18.25 2.10
N LEU A 790 -2.56 18.24 2.06
CA LEU A 790 -1.81 17.09 1.57
C LEU A 790 -1.29 16.24 2.74
N CYS A 791 -1.65 14.95 2.71
CA CYS A 791 -1.14 13.97 3.65
C CYS A 791 0.21 13.42 3.17
N GLY A 792 1.27 13.59 3.98
CA GLY A 792 2.62 13.12 3.64
C GLY A 792 3.20 13.68 2.34
N GLY A 793 2.60 14.73 1.77
CA GLY A 793 2.90 15.25 0.43
C GLY A 793 2.50 14.31 -0.73
N ARG A 794 1.73 13.25 -0.46
CA ARG A 794 1.41 12.18 -1.42
C ARG A 794 0.06 12.39 -2.11
N PHE A 795 -0.99 12.64 -1.33
CA PHE A 795 -2.35 12.80 -1.82
C PHE A 795 -3.06 13.95 -1.12
N VAL A 796 -4.06 14.52 -1.79
CA VAL A 796 -4.99 15.51 -1.24
C VAL A 796 -6.04 14.75 -0.44
N ALA A 797 -5.99 14.96 0.87
CA ALA A 797 -6.84 14.32 1.86
C ALA A 797 -8.10 15.13 2.17
N ASP A 798 -8.02 16.45 2.00
CA ASP A 798 -9.14 17.35 2.19
C ASP A 798 -8.99 18.62 1.33
N VAL A 799 -10.10 19.28 1.04
CA VAL A 799 -10.13 20.61 0.41
C VAL A 799 -11.02 21.53 1.24
N THR A 800 -10.42 22.60 1.76
CA THR A 800 -11.10 23.56 2.64
C THR A 800 -11.22 24.91 1.96
N GLU A 801 -12.36 25.57 2.17
CA GLU A 801 -12.62 26.91 1.67
C GLU A 801 -11.94 27.98 2.54
N PHE A 802 -11.60 29.11 1.93
CA PHE A 802 -11.19 30.29 2.67
C PHE A 802 -12.41 31.11 3.10
N GLU A 803 -12.66 31.17 4.41
CA GLU A 803 -13.60 32.12 5.01
C GLU A 803 -12.89 33.46 5.21
N GLY A 804 -13.10 34.36 4.24
CA GLY A 804 -12.38 35.63 4.16
C GLY A 804 -10.90 35.42 3.83
N GLN A 805 -10.04 35.54 4.83
CA GLN A 805 -8.57 35.40 4.67
C GLN A 805 -8.01 34.15 5.38
N LYS A 806 -8.87 33.31 5.97
CA LYS A 806 -8.47 32.16 6.77
C LYS A 806 -9.07 30.87 6.22
N ALA A 807 -8.32 29.78 6.24
CA ALA A 807 -8.83 28.43 6.02
C ALA A 807 -8.41 27.54 7.19
N MET A 808 -9.38 26.96 7.89
CA MET A 808 -9.12 26.07 9.02
C MET A 808 -8.49 24.76 8.54
N ILE A 809 -7.58 24.20 9.33
CA ILE A 809 -7.01 22.88 9.02
C ILE A 809 -7.82 21.83 9.77
N PRO A 810 -8.45 20.87 9.06
CA PRO A 810 -9.26 19.82 9.68
C PRO A 810 -8.40 18.88 10.54
N GLY A 811 -9.06 18.08 11.37
CA GLY A 811 -8.39 17.01 12.10
C GLY A 811 -7.91 15.94 11.11
N ALA A 812 -6.60 15.68 11.06
CA ALA A 812 -6.01 14.71 10.13
C ALA A 812 -6.44 13.24 10.39
N LEU A 813 -7.08 12.99 11.53
CA LEU A 813 -7.64 11.71 11.94
C LEU A 813 -9.06 11.92 12.48
N GLY A 814 -9.95 10.98 12.18
CA GLY A 814 -11.30 10.93 12.76
C GLY A 814 -11.21 10.64 14.26
N THR A 815 -11.17 11.69 15.07
CA THR A 815 -11.15 11.60 16.54
C THR A 815 -12.03 12.71 17.12
N ASN A 816 -12.45 12.55 18.39
CA ASN A 816 -13.32 13.43 19.18
C ASN A 816 -12.80 14.87 19.41
N SER A 817 -12.00 15.42 18.50
CA SER A 817 -11.68 16.85 18.49
C SER A 817 -12.93 17.66 18.16
N SER A 818 -13.04 18.87 18.69
CA SER A 818 -14.11 19.82 18.31
C SER A 818 -14.02 20.29 16.85
N LYS A 819 -13.06 19.79 16.07
CA LYS A 819 -12.81 20.18 14.68
C LYS A 819 -13.43 19.18 13.71
N SER A 820 -13.79 19.67 12.52
CA SER A 820 -14.19 18.79 11.43
C SER A 820 -13.07 17.79 11.11
N ALA A 821 -13.42 16.51 11.06
CA ALA A 821 -12.51 15.46 10.62
C ALA A 821 -12.22 15.63 9.12
N SER A 822 -11.00 15.29 8.71
CA SER A 822 -10.64 15.24 7.30
C SER A 822 -11.52 14.23 6.56
N LEU A 823 -11.97 14.58 5.35
CA LEU A 823 -12.79 13.68 4.55
C LEU A 823 -12.09 12.34 4.26
N PHE A 824 -10.81 12.38 3.90
CA PHE A 824 -9.96 11.18 3.79
C PHE A 824 -8.93 11.19 4.93
N PRO A 825 -8.92 10.19 5.81
CA PRO A 825 -7.97 10.11 6.91
C PRO A 825 -6.53 10.11 6.43
N CYS A 826 -5.65 10.77 7.19
CA CYS A 826 -4.23 10.80 6.91
C CYS A 826 -3.50 9.80 7.81
N PRO A 827 -2.91 8.71 7.26
CA PRO A 827 -2.22 7.70 8.06
C PRO A 827 -1.06 8.27 8.90
N ALA A 828 -0.41 9.32 8.40
CA ALA A 828 0.66 10.02 9.12
C ALA A 828 0.18 10.82 10.35
N GLY A 829 -1.14 10.89 10.59
CA GLY A 829 -1.73 11.58 11.74
C GLY A 829 -1.67 13.11 11.70
N SER A 830 -1.08 13.70 10.66
CA SER A 830 -0.98 15.15 10.45
C SER A 830 -0.76 15.51 8.98
N PHE A 831 -1.16 16.71 8.58
CA PHE A 831 -0.84 17.25 7.26
C PHE A 831 0.58 17.86 7.26
N SER A 832 1.38 17.50 6.27
CA SER A 832 2.77 17.96 6.15
C SER A 832 2.92 19.13 5.17
N SER A 833 1.96 19.31 4.27
CA SER A 833 1.98 20.36 3.25
C SER A 833 0.58 20.78 2.85
N PHE A 834 0.46 22.02 2.42
CA PHE A 834 -0.79 22.67 2.08
C PHE A 834 -0.61 23.38 0.76
N GLN A 835 -1.53 23.21 -0.19
CA GLN A 835 -1.50 23.91 -1.47
C GLN A 835 -2.73 24.79 -1.60
N VAL A 836 -2.51 26.11 -1.70
CA VAL A 836 -3.59 27.08 -1.89
C VAL A 836 -3.74 27.37 -3.36
N VAL A 837 -4.98 27.33 -3.83
CA VAL A 837 -5.38 27.59 -5.21
C VAL A 837 -6.23 28.86 -5.27
N ILE A 838 -5.89 29.73 -6.22
CA ILE A 838 -6.59 30.99 -6.46
C ILE A 838 -7.62 30.79 -7.57
N ARG A 839 -8.90 31.00 -7.24
CA ARG A 839 -10.03 30.74 -8.16
C ARG A 839 -10.82 32.04 -8.40
N PRO A 840 -10.44 32.87 -9.39
CA PRO A 840 -11.17 34.09 -9.70
C PRO A 840 -12.52 33.79 -10.35
N PHE A 841 -13.51 34.62 -10.08
CA PHE A 841 -14.82 34.60 -10.74
C PHE A 841 -15.36 36.01 -10.91
N TYR A 842 -16.27 36.20 -11.87
CA TYR A 842 -16.90 37.51 -12.09
C TYR A 842 -18.12 37.72 -11.21
N LEU A 843 -18.22 38.91 -10.62
CA LEU A 843 -19.37 39.33 -9.84
C LEU A 843 -20.50 39.78 -10.77
N THR A 844 -21.44 38.88 -11.02
CA THR A 844 -22.61 39.09 -11.90
C THR A 844 -23.59 40.15 -11.38
N ASN A 845 -23.51 40.49 -10.09
CA ASN A 845 -24.37 41.49 -9.44
C ASN A 845 -23.72 42.88 -9.29
N SER A 846 -22.57 43.12 -9.92
CA SER A 846 -22.07 44.49 -10.06
C SER A 846 -22.89 45.21 -11.14
N SER A 847 -24.09 45.65 -10.75
CA SER A 847 -24.80 46.69 -11.44
C SER A 847 -23.89 47.91 -11.50
N GLY A 848 -23.15 48.05 -12.60
CA GLY A 848 -22.63 49.32 -13.09
C GLY A 848 -23.76 50.22 -13.57
N VAL A 849 -24.82 50.29 -12.77
CA VAL A 849 -25.87 51.29 -12.75
C VAL A 849 -25.96 51.73 -11.30
N ASP A 850 -24.89 52.37 -10.83
CA ASP A 850 -24.88 53.48 -9.89
C ASP A 850 -23.60 54.29 -10.11
#